data_AF-A0A2K5YJ90-F1
#
_entry.id   AF-A0A2K5YJ90-F1
#
_cell.length_a   1.000
_cell.length_b   1.000
_cell.length_c   1.000
_cell.angle_alpha   90.00
_cell.angle_beta   90.00
_cell.angle_gamma   90.00
#
_symmetry.space_group_name_H-M   'P 1'
#
loop_
_entity.id
_entity.type
_entity.pdbx_description
1 polymer ?
#
loop_
_entity_poly.entity_id
_entity_poly.type
_entity_poly.pdbx_seq_one_letter_code
_entity_poly.pdbx_strand_id
1 'polypeptide(L)'
;WVTSSFLTLGDTLSHDGGMIVFKLERERPAYAVHGNMLHYVKDRFLRQLDFNSSKDVAVMQLRSGSKFPVFNMSYNPAENAVLLCTRASNLENSTYDLYTIPKDADSQNPDAPEGKRSSGLTAVWVARNRFAVLDRMHSLLIKNLKNEITKKVQVPNCDEIFYAGTGNLLLRDADSITLFDVQQKRTLASVKISKVKYVIWSADMSHVALLAKHAIVICNRKLDALCNIHENIRVKSGAWDESGVFIYTTSNHIKYAVTTGDHGIIRTLDLPIYVTRVKGNNVYCLDRECRPRVLTIDPTEFKFKLALINRKYDEVLHMVRNAKLVGQSIIAYLQKKGYPEVALHFVKDEKTRFSLALECGNIEIALEAAKALDDKNCWEKLGEVALLQGNHQIVEMCYQRTKNFDKLSFLYLITGNLEKLRKMMKIAEIRKDMSGHYQNALYLGDVSERVRILKNCGQKSLAYLTAATHGLDEEAESLKETFDPEKETIPDIDPNAKLLQPPAPIMPLDTNWPLLTVSKGFFEGTIASKGKGGALAADIDIDTVGTEGWGEDAELQLDEDGFVEATEGLGDDALGKGQEEGGGWDVEEDLELPPELDISPGAAGGAEDGFFVPPTKGTSPTQIWCNNSQLPVDHILAGSFETAMRLLHDQVGVIQFGPYKQLFLQTYARGRTTYQALPCLPSMYGYPNRNWKDAGLKNGVPAVGLKLNDLIQRLQLCYQLTTVGKFEEAVEKFRSILLSVPLLVVDNKQEIAEAQQLITICREYIVGLSMEIERKKLPKETLEQQKRICEMAAYFTHSNLQPVHMILVLRTALNLFFKLKNFKTAATFARRLLELGPKPEVAQQTRKILSACEKNPADAYQLNYDMHNPFDICAASYRPIYRGKPVEKCPLSGACYSPEFKGQICRVTTVTEIGKDVIGLRISPLQFR
;
A
#
# COMPACT_ATOMS: atom_id res chain seq x y z
N TRP A 1 -42.54 55.14 -28.50
CA TRP A 1 -42.52 55.54 -29.95
C TRP A 1 -41.44 54.71 -30.65
N VAL A 2 -41.60 54.27 -31.90
CA VAL A 2 -40.54 53.51 -32.60
C VAL A 2 -39.65 54.47 -33.41
N THR A 3 -38.43 54.67 -32.95
CA THR A 3 -37.37 55.38 -33.70
C THR A 3 -36.42 54.36 -34.32
N SER A 4 -36.17 54.51 -35.63
CA SER A 4 -35.23 53.69 -36.39
C SER A 4 -34.05 54.54 -36.87
N SER A 5 -32.83 54.13 -36.52
CA SER A 5 -31.59 54.76 -37.02
C SER A 5 -30.71 53.74 -37.73
N PHE A 6 -30.36 54.05 -38.98
CA PHE A 6 -29.38 53.31 -39.76
C PHE A 6 -27.97 53.56 -39.21
N LEU A 7 -27.30 52.50 -38.75
CA LEU A 7 -25.85 52.47 -38.58
C LEU A 7 -25.24 51.76 -39.79
N THR A 8 -23.99 52.07 -40.11
CA THR A 8 -23.28 51.58 -41.32
C THR A 8 -23.17 50.05 -41.46
N LEU A 9 -23.53 49.28 -40.42
CA LEU A 9 -23.48 47.80 -40.38
C LEU A 9 -24.76 47.17 -39.76
N GLY A 10 -25.82 47.93 -39.49
CA GLY A 10 -27.02 47.40 -38.86
C GLY A 10 -28.09 48.43 -38.49
N ASP A 11 -29.31 47.93 -38.29
CA ASP A 11 -30.47 48.75 -37.92
C ASP A 11 -30.72 48.67 -36.41
N THR A 12 -30.92 49.83 -35.79
CA THR A 12 -31.31 49.93 -34.38
C THR A 12 -32.80 50.24 -34.30
N LEU A 13 -33.56 49.34 -33.68
CA LEU A 13 -34.97 49.53 -33.39
C LEU A 13 -35.14 49.75 -31.89
N SER A 14 -35.55 50.96 -31.51
CA SER A 14 -35.78 51.34 -30.12
C SER A 14 -37.27 51.36 -29.80
N HIS A 15 -37.64 50.73 -28.68
CA HIS A 15 -38.98 50.76 -28.12
C HIS A 15 -38.90 50.97 -26.59
N ASP A 16 -40.02 51.29 -25.96
CA ASP A 16 -40.03 51.74 -24.56
C ASP A 16 -39.53 50.67 -23.55
N GLY A 17 -39.47 49.39 -23.97
CA GLY A 17 -38.86 48.27 -23.21
C GLY A 17 -37.38 47.97 -23.51
N GLY A 18 -36.66 48.79 -24.29
CA GLY A 18 -35.24 48.61 -24.64
C GLY A 18 -34.90 48.77 -26.12
N MET A 19 -33.64 48.53 -26.49
CA MET A 19 -33.14 48.65 -27.87
C MET A 19 -32.72 47.28 -28.44
N ILE A 20 -33.18 46.98 -29.65
CA ILE A 20 -32.80 45.78 -30.41
C ILE A 20 -31.90 46.20 -31.58
N VAL A 21 -30.72 45.58 -31.69
CA VAL A 21 -29.74 45.85 -32.76
C VAL A 21 -29.75 44.69 -33.76
N PHE A 22 -30.27 44.95 -34.96
CA PHE A 22 -30.22 44.01 -36.08
C PHE A 22 -28.87 44.12 -36.80
N LYS A 23 -28.14 43.01 -36.93
CA LYS A 23 -26.89 42.96 -37.71
C LYS A 23 -27.22 42.49 -39.12
N LEU A 24 -27.07 43.40 -40.09
CA LEU A 24 -27.35 43.12 -41.50
C LEU A 24 -26.24 42.24 -42.13
N GLU A 25 -24.99 42.45 -41.71
CA GLU A 25 -23.83 41.72 -42.24
C GLU A 25 -22.98 41.03 -41.17
N ARG A 26 -22.16 40.07 -41.62
CA ARG A 26 -21.27 39.28 -40.76
C ARG A 26 -19.91 39.95 -40.59
N GLU A 27 -19.68 40.57 -39.44
CA GLU A 27 -18.42 41.22 -39.04
C GLU A 27 -17.22 40.28 -38.75
N ARG A 28 -17.30 38.97 -39.03
CA ARG A 28 -16.20 38.03 -38.75
C ARG A 28 -15.45 37.69 -40.04
N PRO A 29 -14.15 38.05 -40.16
CA PRO A 29 -13.31 37.68 -41.28
C PRO A 29 -13.27 36.16 -41.51
N ALA A 30 -13.24 35.75 -42.77
CA ALA A 30 -12.89 34.38 -43.15
C ALA A 30 -11.37 34.30 -43.33
N TYR A 31 -10.71 33.43 -42.55
CA TYR A 31 -9.27 33.25 -42.55
C TYR A 31 -8.89 31.76 -42.41
N ALA A 32 -7.68 31.43 -42.86
CA ALA A 32 -7.04 30.13 -42.65
C ALA A 32 -5.54 30.35 -42.42
N VAL A 33 -4.96 29.63 -41.46
CA VAL A 33 -3.53 29.72 -41.13
C VAL A 33 -2.84 28.42 -41.51
N HIS A 34 -1.69 28.51 -42.17
CA HIS A 34 -0.82 27.36 -42.43
C HIS A 34 0.65 27.80 -42.36
N GLY A 35 1.45 27.13 -41.51
CA GLY A 35 2.81 27.57 -41.23
C GLY A 35 2.82 29.03 -40.75
N ASN A 36 3.76 29.83 -41.26
CA ASN A 36 3.89 31.25 -40.93
C ASN A 36 2.97 32.16 -41.78
N MET A 37 2.04 31.61 -42.57
CA MET A 37 1.20 32.37 -43.51
C MET A 37 -0.27 32.38 -43.05
N LEU A 38 -0.84 33.60 -42.99
CA LEU A 38 -2.26 33.86 -42.81
C LEU A 38 -2.88 34.18 -44.16
N HIS A 39 -3.80 33.34 -44.61
CA HIS A 39 -4.69 33.67 -45.72
C HIS A 39 -5.98 34.24 -45.15
N TYR A 40 -6.48 35.35 -45.70
CA TYR A 40 -7.76 35.93 -45.28
C TYR A 40 -8.45 36.66 -46.43
N VAL A 41 -9.77 36.75 -46.38
CA VAL A 41 -10.56 37.45 -47.40
C VAL A 41 -10.87 38.87 -46.92
N LYS A 42 -10.52 39.87 -47.74
CA LYS A 42 -10.85 41.28 -47.53
C LYS A 42 -11.19 41.96 -48.86
N ASP A 43 -12.29 42.71 -48.92
CA ASP A 43 -12.68 43.55 -50.07
C ASP A 43 -12.67 42.83 -51.43
N ARG A 44 -13.11 41.56 -51.44
CA ARG A 44 -13.10 40.62 -52.58
C ARG A 44 -11.73 40.13 -53.04
N PHE A 45 -10.65 40.42 -52.32
CA PHE A 45 -9.34 39.83 -52.56
C PHE A 45 -9.04 38.74 -51.53
N LEU A 46 -8.40 37.66 -51.97
CA LEU A 46 -7.68 36.78 -51.05
C LEU A 46 -6.33 37.44 -50.79
N ARG A 47 -6.07 37.75 -49.52
CA ARG A 47 -4.81 38.34 -49.06
C ARG A 47 -4.01 37.32 -48.26
N GLN A 48 -2.69 37.45 -48.35
CA GLN A 48 -1.71 36.60 -47.69
C GLN A 48 -0.76 37.48 -46.89
N LEU A 49 -0.75 37.27 -45.58
CA LEU A 49 0.15 37.92 -44.63
C LEU A 49 1.16 36.89 -44.12
N ASP A 50 2.45 37.18 -44.23
CA ASP A 50 3.49 36.44 -43.51
C ASP A 50 3.69 37.02 -42.10
N PHE A 51 3.58 36.17 -41.07
CA PHE A 51 3.74 36.57 -39.68
C PHE A 51 5.18 36.99 -39.29
N ASN A 52 6.20 36.58 -40.06
CA ASN A 52 7.59 36.95 -39.78
C ASN A 52 7.93 38.32 -40.38
N SER A 53 7.68 38.54 -41.67
CA SER A 53 7.97 39.81 -42.35
C SER A 53 6.87 40.88 -42.19
N SER A 54 5.69 40.51 -41.67
CA SER A 54 4.48 41.35 -41.65
C SER A 54 4.05 41.88 -43.02
N LYS A 55 4.52 41.27 -44.11
CA LYS A 55 4.20 41.65 -45.48
C LYS A 55 2.81 41.10 -45.86
N ASP A 56 1.89 42.01 -46.18
CA ASP A 56 0.51 41.70 -46.59
C ASP A 56 0.32 41.94 -48.10
N VAL A 57 -0.04 40.89 -48.85
CA VAL A 57 -0.11 40.89 -50.32
C VAL A 57 -1.47 40.39 -50.78
N ALA A 58 -2.08 41.05 -51.78
CA ALA A 58 -3.23 40.49 -52.50
C ALA A 58 -2.75 39.43 -53.49
N VAL A 59 -3.31 38.22 -53.44
CA VAL A 59 -2.83 37.06 -54.23
C VAL A 59 -3.79 36.71 -55.37
N MET A 60 -5.09 36.92 -55.18
CA MET A 60 -6.09 36.76 -56.24
C MET A 60 -7.31 37.66 -56.00
N GLN A 61 -8.01 38.02 -57.06
CA GLN A 61 -9.33 38.62 -57.01
C GLN A 61 -10.43 37.53 -57.07
N LEU A 62 -11.38 37.59 -56.14
CA LEU A 62 -12.51 36.65 -56.06
C LEU A 62 -13.67 37.10 -56.96
N ARG A 63 -14.45 36.13 -57.45
CA ARG A 63 -15.55 36.38 -58.41
C ARG A 63 -16.58 37.39 -57.86
N SER A 64 -16.74 38.50 -58.58
CA SER A 64 -17.84 39.45 -58.36
C SER A 64 -19.18 38.78 -58.65
N GLY A 65 -20.05 38.65 -57.64
CA GLY A 65 -21.38 38.04 -57.82
C GLY A 65 -22.02 37.39 -56.59
N SER A 66 -21.30 37.26 -55.47
CA SER A 66 -21.97 36.96 -54.18
C SER A 66 -22.44 38.27 -53.54
N LYS A 67 -23.74 38.36 -53.21
CA LYS A 67 -24.28 39.42 -52.33
C LYS A 67 -23.95 39.19 -50.85
N PHE A 68 -23.45 38.00 -50.49
CA PHE A 68 -23.19 37.61 -49.11
C PHE A 68 -21.68 37.50 -48.82
N PRO A 69 -21.20 37.91 -47.62
CA PRO A 69 -19.81 37.75 -47.23
C PRO A 69 -19.43 36.27 -47.06
N VAL A 70 -18.14 35.97 -47.19
CA VAL A 70 -17.60 34.61 -47.02
C VAL A 70 -17.79 34.15 -45.57
N PHE A 71 -18.41 32.99 -45.40
CA PHE A 71 -18.77 32.41 -44.10
C PHE A 71 -17.63 31.61 -43.46
N ASN A 72 -16.89 30.83 -44.24
CA ASN A 72 -15.68 30.14 -43.79
C ASN A 72 -14.70 29.97 -44.96
N MET A 73 -13.45 29.64 -44.61
CA MET A 73 -12.40 29.34 -45.57
C MET A 73 -11.63 28.10 -45.12
N SER A 74 -11.24 27.24 -46.06
CA SER A 74 -10.39 26.09 -45.82
C SER A 74 -9.28 26.04 -46.88
N TYR A 75 -8.02 26.17 -46.45
CA TYR A 75 -6.84 26.16 -47.31
C TYR A 75 -6.17 24.78 -47.30
N ASN A 76 -5.75 24.31 -48.47
CA ASN A 76 -5.01 23.08 -48.68
C ASN A 76 -3.60 23.42 -49.23
N PRO A 77 -2.55 23.21 -48.43
CA PRO A 77 -1.18 23.58 -48.79
C PRO A 77 -0.57 22.70 -49.89
N ALA A 78 -1.05 21.47 -50.07
CA ALA A 78 -0.40 20.50 -50.96
C ALA A 78 -0.65 20.78 -52.45
N GLU A 79 -1.82 21.33 -52.76
CA GLU A 79 -2.26 21.68 -54.13
C GLU A 79 -2.50 23.19 -54.28
N ASN A 80 -2.05 23.99 -53.29
CA ASN A 80 -2.21 25.43 -53.19
C ASN A 80 -3.65 25.89 -53.48
N ALA A 81 -4.64 25.31 -52.79
CA ALA A 81 -6.06 25.47 -53.14
C ALA A 81 -6.91 25.92 -51.95
N VAL A 82 -7.97 26.70 -52.23
CA VAL A 82 -8.86 27.30 -51.24
C VAL A 82 -10.31 26.95 -51.53
N LEU A 83 -11.02 26.52 -50.49
CA LEU A 83 -12.48 26.44 -50.46
C LEU A 83 -13.03 27.65 -49.70
N LEU A 84 -13.94 28.41 -50.33
CA LEU A 84 -14.68 29.51 -49.72
C LEU A 84 -16.17 29.16 -49.67
N CYS A 85 -16.77 29.03 -48.49
CA CYS A 85 -18.22 28.84 -48.39
C CYS A 85 -18.92 30.18 -48.17
N THR A 86 -19.99 30.41 -48.92
CA THR A 86 -20.89 31.57 -48.81
C THR A 86 -22.28 31.09 -48.38
N ARG A 87 -22.76 31.62 -47.25
CA ARG A 87 -24.02 31.21 -46.62
C ARG A 87 -25.04 32.33 -46.77
N ALA A 88 -26.09 32.07 -47.54
CA ALA A 88 -27.20 33.00 -47.75
C ALA A 88 -28.19 32.93 -46.58
N SER A 89 -29.06 33.94 -46.44
CA SER A 89 -30.09 33.98 -45.39
C SER A 89 -31.11 32.83 -45.50
N ASN A 90 -31.46 32.41 -46.73
CA ASN A 90 -32.02 31.08 -46.96
C ASN A 90 -30.86 30.10 -47.17
N LEU A 91 -30.77 29.09 -46.31
CA LEU A 91 -29.73 28.05 -46.34
C LEU A 91 -29.65 27.32 -47.69
N GLU A 92 -30.78 27.15 -48.38
CA GLU A 92 -30.84 26.53 -49.71
C GLU A 92 -30.03 27.30 -50.75
N ASN A 93 -29.85 28.62 -50.60
CA ASN A 93 -29.05 29.42 -51.53
C ASN A 93 -27.54 29.44 -51.20
N SER A 94 -27.08 28.60 -50.27
CA SER A 94 -25.66 28.48 -49.92
C SER A 94 -24.84 27.81 -51.03
N THR A 95 -23.62 28.31 -51.21
CA THR A 95 -22.66 27.86 -52.22
C THR A 95 -21.26 27.74 -51.62
N TYR A 96 -20.41 26.92 -52.24
CA TYR A 96 -18.98 26.99 -52.04
C TYR A 96 -18.28 27.22 -53.40
N ASP A 97 -17.18 27.95 -53.35
CA ASP A 97 -16.27 28.18 -54.47
C ASP A 97 -14.94 27.49 -54.19
N LEU A 98 -14.45 26.71 -55.16
CA LEU A 98 -13.09 26.16 -55.17
C LEU A 98 -12.20 27.02 -56.08
N TYR A 99 -11.13 27.58 -55.50
CA TYR A 99 -10.08 28.31 -56.22
C TYR A 99 -8.73 27.61 -56.06
N THR A 100 -7.90 27.64 -57.09
CA THR A 100 -6.46 27.33 -57.00
C THR A 100 -5.71 28.64 -56.94
N ILE A 101 -4.78 28.77 -55.99
CA ILE A 101 -3.93 29.96 -55.84
C ILE A 101 -2.79 29.88 -56.87
N PRO A 102 -2.59 30.91 -57.71
CA PRO A 102 -1.41 31.02 -58.58
C PRO A 102 -0.11 30.92 -57.77
N LYS A 103 0.94 30.34 -58.36
CA LYS A 103 2.27 30.27 -57.72
C LYS A 103 3.03 31.58 -57.89
N ASP A 104 2.88 32.21 -59.05
CA ASP A 104 3.38 33.53 -59.37
C ASP A 104 2.16 34.47 -59.40
N ALA A 105 2.12 35.46 -58.52
CA ALA A 105 1.02 36.43 -58.42
C ALA A 105 1.60 37.85 -58.40
N ASP A 106 1.20 38.70 -59.36
CA ASP A 106 1.52 40.12 -59.30
C ASP A 106 0.66 40.80 -58.22
N SER A 107 1.33 41.38 -57.22
CA SER A 107 0.70 42.10 -56.12
C SER A 107 -0.01 43.39 -56.54
N GLN A 108 0.31 43.96 -57.71
CA GLN A 108 -0.32 45.19 -58.22
C GLN A 108 -1.59 44.88 -59.05
N ASN A 109 -1.57 43.80 -59.83
CA ASN A 109 -2.72 43.30 -60.59
C ASN A 109 -2.94 41.80 -60.29
N PRO A 110 -3.58 41.45 -59.16
CA PRO A 110 -3.81 40.05 -58.80
C PRO A 110 -4.84 39.40 -59.74
N ASP A 111 -4.47 38.27 -60.34
CA ASP A 111 -5.32 37.53 -61.27
C ASP A 111 -6.70 37.15 -60.68
N ALA A 112 -7.68 37.01 -61.58
CA ALA A 112 -9.03 36.51 -61.27
C ALA A 112 -9.20 35.07 -61.78
N PRO A 113 -8.65 34.04 -61.08
CA PRO A 113 -8.70 32.65 -61.52
C PRO A 113 -10.14 32.11 -61.60
N GLU A 114 -10.39 31.19 -62.54
CA GLU A 114 -11.70 30.55 -62.74
C GLU A 114 -12.12 29.67 -61.55
N GLY A 115 -12.72 30.30 -60.53
CA GLY A 115 -13.28 29.59 -59.38
C GLY A 115 -14.47 28.71 -59.76
N LYS A 116 -14.45 27.44 -59.34
CA LYS A 116 -15.54 26.48 -59.56
C LYS A 116 -16.59 26.61 -58.45
N ARG A 117 -17.71 27.26 -58.77
CA ARG A 117 -18.87 27.42 -57.87
C ARG A 117 -19.76 26.18 -57.86
N SER A 118 -20.29 25.80 -56.71
CA SER A 118 -21.31 24.76 -56.58
C SER A 118 -22.18 24.93 -55.34
N SER A 119 -23.32 24.26 -55.32
CA SER A 119 -24.23 24.20 -54.17
C SER A 119 -23.65 23.36 -53.03
N GLY A 120 -23.74 23.87 -51.81
CA GLY A 120 -23.34 23.17 -50.59
C GLY A 120 -23.38 24.10 -49.38
N LEU A 121 -23.65 23.54 -48.20
CA LEU A 121 -23.73 24.28 -46.94
C LEU A 121 -22.34 24.57 -46.36
N THR A 122 -21.42 23.62 -46.47
CA THR A 122 -20.03 23.73 -45.99
C THR A 122 -19.15 22.74 -46.76
N ALA A 123 -17.92 23.16 -47.09
CA ALA A 123 -16.92 22.35 -47.77
C ALA A 123 -15.58 22.39 -47.01
N VAL A 124 -14.98 21.22 -46.79
CA VAL A 124 -13.77 21.03 -45.96
C VAL A 124 -12.87 19.97 -46.59
N TRP A 125 -11.56 20.21 -46.60
CA TRP A 125 -10.57 19.23 -47.09
C TRP A 125 -10.52 17.98 -46.21
N VAL A 126 -10.46 16.79 -46.83
CA VAL A 126 -10.37 15.48 -46.14
C VAL A 126 -9.09 14.74 -46.51
N ALA A 127 -8.58 14.95 -47.73
CA ALA A 127 -7.29 14.41 -48.17
C ALA A 127 -6.68 15.36 -49.21
N ARG A 128 -5.40 15.13 -49.55
CA ARG A 128 -4.62 15.93 -50.50
C ARG A 128 -5.42 16.41 -51.74
N ASN A 129 -6.12 15.48 -52.39
CA ASN A 129 -6.85 15.73 -53.64
C ASN A 129 -8.38 15.56 -53.49
N ARG A 130 -8.91 15.55 -52.26
CA ARG A 130 -10.35 15.30 -51.98
C ARG A 130 -10.88 16.19 -50.85
N PHE A 131 -12.07 16.75 -51.05
CA PHE A 131 -12.80 17.49 -50.03
C PHE A 131 -14.20 16.91 -49.83
N ALA A 132 -14.74 17.08 -48.63
CA ALA A 132 -16.12 16.79 -48.31
C ALA A 132 -16.98 18.05 -48.46
N VAL A 133 -18.20 17.87 -48.94
CA VAL A 133 -19.24 18.89 -49.03
C VAL A 133 -20.46 18.35 -48.31
N LEU A 134 -21.00 19.13 -47.38
CA LEU A 134 -22.35 18.91 -46.85
C LEU A 134 -23.35 19.52 -47.83
N ASP A 135 -24.15 18.66 -48.46
CA ASP A 135 -25.17 19.08 -49.43
C ASP A 135 -26.43 19.65 -48.74
N ARG A 136 -27.30 20.32 -49.50
CA ARG A 136 -28.56 20.92 -49.00
C ARG A 136 -29.50 19.89 -48.37
N MET A 137 -29.45 18.64 -48.84
CA MET A 137 -30.19 17.50 -48.27
C MET A 137 -29.50 16.87 -47.05
N HIS A 138 -28.59 17.59 -46.38
CA HIS A 138 -27.77 17.12 -45.25
C HIS A 138 -26.99 15.81 -45.52
N SER A 139 -26.67 15.53 -46.79
CA SER A 139 -25.89 14.34 -47.18
C SER A 139 -24.44 14.68 -47.49
N LEU A 140 -23.51 13.80 -47.11
CA LEU A 140 -22.07 14.03 -47.26
C LEU A 140 -21.56 13.56 -48.63
N LEU A 141 -21.03 14.49 -49.42
CA LEU A 141 -20.49 14.25 -50.75
C LEU A 141 -18.97 14.45 -50.75
N ILE A 142 -18.19 13.42 -51.07
CA ILE A 142 -16.75 13.53 -51.27
C ILE A 142 -16.48 13.85 -52.74
N LYS A 143 -15.79 14.96 -53.00
CA LYS A 143 -15.46 15.46 -54.34
C LYS A 143 -13.96 15.54 -54.57
N ASN A 144 -13.55 15.47 -55.84
CA ASN A 144 -12.16 15.66 -56.28
C ASN A 144 -11.88 17.13 -56.64
N LEU A 145 -10.62 17.47 -56.96
CA LEU A 145 -10.21 18.82 -57.42
C LEU A 145 -10.89 19.28 -58.73
N LYS A 146 -11.43 18.35 -59.52
CA LYS A 146 -12.25 18.71 -60.70
C LYS A 146 -13.66 19.16 -60.31
N ASN A 147 -14.08 18.95 -59.06
CA ASN A 147 -15.40 19.16 -58.46
C ASN A 147 -16.43 18.07 -58.80
N GLU A 148 -15.95 16.90 -59.24
CA GLU A 148 -16.76 15.71 -59.54
C GLU A 148 -16.99 14.88 -58.26
N ILE A 149 -18.17 14.27 -58.12
CA ILE A 149 -18.51 13.43 -56.95
C ILE A 149 -17.78 12.08 -57.07
N THR A 150 -16.91 11.80 -56.11
CA THR A 150 -16.15 10.55 -56.02
C THR A 150 -16.85 9.50 -55.15
N LYS A 151 -17.50 9.91 -54.05
CA LYS A 151 -18.17 9.01 -53.09
C LYS A 151 -19.30 9.75 -52.39
N LYS A 152 -20.51 9.20 -52.36
CA LYS A 152 -21.59 9.63 -51.46
C LYS A 152 -21.51 8.82 -50.18
N VAL A 153 -21.58 9.47 -49.02
CA VAL A 153 -21.52 8.82 -47.71
C VAL A 153 -22.82 9.14 -46.97
N GLN A 154 -23.55 8.10 -46.56
CA GLN A 154 -24.64 8.25 -45.61
C GLN A 154 -24.01 8.50 -44.23
N VAL A 155 -24.46 9.56 -43.58
CA VAL A 155 -24.05 10.00 -42.25
C VAL A 155 -25.30 10.29 -41.42
N PRO A 156 -25.22 10.29 -40.08
CA PRO A 156 -26.29 10.82 -39.23
C PRO A 156 -26.66 12.27 -39.62
N ASN A 157 -27.86 12.71 -39.25
CA ASN A 157 -28.28 14.10 -39.45
C ASN A 157 -27.22 15.04 -38.86
N CYS A 158 -26.68 15.93 -39.69
CA CYS A 158 -25.63 16.86 -39.30
C CYS A 158 -25.86 18.22 -39.98
N ASP A 159 -25.72 19.29 -39.21
CA ASP A 159 -25.93 20.67 -39.66
C ASP A 159 -24.69 21.27 -40.34
N GLU A 160 -23.51 20.83 -39.90
CA GLU A 160 -22.24 21.48 -40.20
C GLU A 160 -21.09 20.47 -40.05
N ILE A 161 -20.03 20.63 -40.86
CA ILE A 161 -18.87 19.75 -40.84
C ILE A 161 -17.59 20.55 -40.58
N PHE A 162 -16.67 19.98 -39.81
CA PHE A 162 -15.37 20.57 -39.47
C PHE A 162 -14.22 19.60 -39.78
N TYR A 163 -13.04 20.16 -39.99
CA TYR A 163 -11.81 19.39 -40.22
C TYR A 163 -11.39 18.64 -38.95
N ALA A 164 -10.92 17.39 -39.10
CA ALA A 164 -10.50 16.54 -38.00
C ALA A 164 -9.22 15.72 -38.32
N GLY A 165 -8.39 16.22 -39.24
CA GLY A 165 -7.24 15.50 -39.78
C GLY A 165 -7.55 14.74 -41.07
N THR A 166 -6.51 14.22 -41.72
CA THR A 166 -6.63 13.47 -42.97
C THR A 166 -7.50 12.22 -42.80
N GLY A 167 -8.55 12.10 -43.60
CA GLY A 167 -9.51 10.98 -43.58
C GLY A 167 -10.68 11.13 -42.59
N ASN A 168 -10.59 12.07 -41.66
CA ASN A 168 -11.57 12.24 -40.57
C ASN A 168 -12.34 13.56 -40.68
N LEU A 169 -13.57 13.56 -40.20
CA LEU A 169 -14.42 14.74 -40.08
C LEU A 169 -15.06 14.83 -38.71
N LEU A 170 -15.33 16.06 -38.27
CA LEU A 170 -16.20 16.33 -37.13
C LEU A 170 -17.57 16.74 -37.67
N LEU A 171 -18.57 15.90 -37.42
CA LEU A 171 -19.96 16.14 -37.79
C LEU A 171 -20.68 16.81 -36.61
N ARG A 172 -21.34 17.94 -36.84
CA ARG A 172 -22.09 18.65 -35.80
C ARG A 172 -23.59 18.34 -35.90
N ASP A 173 -24.14 17.85 -34.80
CA ASP A 173 -25.57 17.72 -34.53
C ASP A 173 -26.06 18.92 -33.67
N ALA A 174 -27.34 18.98 -33.32
CA ALA A 174 -27.89 20.05 -32.50
C ALA A 174 -27.20 20.16 -31.12
N ASP A 175 -27.00 18.99 -30.48
CA ASP A 175 -26.52 18.86 -29.10
C ASP A 175 -25.21 18.06 -28.95
N SER A 176 -24.61 17.59 -30.05
CA SER A 176 -23.35 16.84 -30.02
C SER A 176 -22.42 17.17 -31.20
N ILE A 177 -21.13 16.84 -31.03
CA ILE A 177 -20.17 16.78 -32.13
C ILE A 177 -19.55 15.38 -32.17
N THR A 178 -19.49 14.81 -33.37
CA THR A 178 -19.16 13.40 -33.59
C THR A 178 -17.95 13.27 -34.51
N LEU A 179 -16.91 12.57 -34.06
CA LEU A 179 -15.72 12.26 -34.85
C LEU A 179 -16.03 11.05 -35.76
N PHE A 180 -15.89 11.23 -37.07
CA PHE A 180 -16.31 10.27 -38.10
C PHE A 180 -15.17 9.98 -39.09
N ASP A 181 -14.90 8.69 -39.32
CA ASP A 181 -13.94 8.21 -40.31
C ASP A 181 -14.61 8.06 -41.68
N VAL A 182 -14.15 8.83 -42.67
CA VAL A 182 -14.70 8.86 -44.04
C VAL A 182 -14.29 7.64 -44.88
N GLN A 183 -13.18 6.99 -44.52
CA GLN A 183 -12.69 5.78 -45.17
C GLN A 183 -13.52 4.58 -44.70
N GLN A 184 -13.54 4.34 -43.38
CA GLN A 184 -14.20 3.23 -42.70
C GLN A 184 -15.73 3.40 -42.59
N LYS A 185 -16.24 4.63 -42.80
CA LYS A 185 -17.66 5.01 -42.68
C LYS A 185 -18.26 4.79 -41.28
N ARG A 186 -17.46 4.92 -40.22
CA ARG A 186 -17.92 4.74 -38.83
C ARG A 186 -17.69 5.96 -37.96
N THR A 187 -18.55 6.11 -36.97
CA THR A 187 -18.31 6.99 -35.81
C THR A 187 -17.19 6.40 -34.96
N LEU A 188 -16.25 7.25 -34.54
CA LEU A 188 -15.17 6.91 -33.61
C LEU A 188 -15.50 7.34 -32.18
N ALA A 189 -15.98 8.57 -32.00
CA ALA A 189 -16.32 9.15 -30.70
C ALA A 189 -17.35 10.28 -30.85
N SER A 190 -18.02 10.67 -29.76
CA SER A 190 -18.97 11.79 -29.75
C SER A 190 -18.95 12.52 -28.40
N VAL A 191 -19.03 13.86 -28.43
CA VAL A 191 -19.07 14.72 -27.25
C VAL A 191 -20.35 15.55 -27.27
N LYS A 192 -21.04 15.61 -26.12
CA LYS A 192 -22.22 16.44 -25.92
C LYS A 192 -21.81 17.90 -25.75
N ILE A 193 -22.13 18.73 -26.75
CA ILE A 193 -21.95 20.19 -26.73
C ILE A 193 -22.90 20.81 -27.74
N SER A 194 -23.81 21.67 -27.27
CA SER A 194 -24.83 22.25 -28.14
C SER A 194 -24.30 23.41 -28.98
N LYS A 195 -24.70 23.42 -30.26
CA LYS A 195 -24.51 24.53 -31.20
C LYS A 195 -23.05 25.04 -31.30
N VAL A 196 -22.10 24.11 -31.41
CA VAL A 196 -20.69 24.41 -31.76
C VAL A 196 -20.63 25.24 -33.05
N LYS A 197 -19.80 26.29 -33.06
CA LYS A 197 -19.66 27.23 -34.17
C LYS A 197 -18.30 27.17 -34.84
N TYR A 198 -17.26 26.86 -34.07
CA TYR A 198 -15.89 26.80 -34.55
C TYR A 198 -15.13 25.70 -33.82
N VAL A 199 -14.20 25.07 -34.54
CA VAL A 199 -13.34 24.00 -34.06
C VAL A 199 -11.90 24.42 -34.36
N ILE A 200 -11.01 24.37 -33.36
CA ILE A 200 -9.63 24.86 -33.48
C ILE A 200 -8.67 23.80 -32.92
N TRP A 201 -7.93 23.14 -33.80
CA TRP A 201 -6.90 22.17 -33.46
C TRP A 201 -5.59 22.83 -33.04
N SER A 202 -4.85 22.17 -32.16
CA SER A 202 -3.44 22.47 -31.91
C SER A 202 -2.57 22.12 -33.14
N ALA A 203 -1.37 22.70 -33.24
CA ALA A 203 -0.52 22.57 -34.43
C ALA A 203 -0.03 21.13 -34.70
N ASP A 204 0.07 20.32 -33.65
CA ASP A 204 0.41 18.90 -33.61
C ASP A 204 -0.82 17.95 -33.69
N MET A 205 -2.03 18.51 -33.69
CA MET A 205 -3.32 17.80 -33.61
C MET A 205 -3.50 16.91 -32.37
N SER A 206 -2.81 17.20 -31.25
CA SER A 206 -3.03 16.51 -29.95
C SER A 206 -4.32 16.95 -29.26
N HIS A 207 -4.69 18.22 -29.39
CA HIS A 207 -5.83 18.84 -28.70
C HIS A 207 -6.75 19.60 -29.67
N VAL A 208 -8.03 19.70 -29.31
CA VAL A 208 -9.04 20.44 -30.06
C VAL A 208 -9.91 21.29 -29.13
N ALA A 209 -10.09 22.56 -29.47
CA ALA A 209 -10.99 23.48 -28.78
C ALA A 209 -12.30 23.63 -29.57
N LEU A 210 -13.42 23.28 -28.94
CA LEU A 210 -14.78 23.35 -29.46
C LEU A 210 -15.45 24.61 -28.93
N LEU A 211 -15.72 25.58 -29.80
CA LEU A 211 -16.25 26.90 -29.42
C LEU A 211 -17.76 26.99 -29.69
N ALA A 212 -18.56 27.03 -28.63
CA ALA A 212 -19.98 27.37 -28.66
C ALA A 212 -20.19 28.89 -28.48
N LYS A 213 -21.42 29.34 -28.17
CA LYS A 213 -21.71 30.77 -27.92
C LYS A 213 -21.11 31.27 -26.59
N HIS A 214 -21.21 30.44 -25.55
CA HIS A 214 -20.87 30.74 -24.15
C HIS A 214 -20.11 29.58 -23.48
N ALA A 215 -19.60 28.63 -24.25
CA ALA A 215 -18.87 27.49 -23.74
C ALA A 215 -17.67 27.16 -24.63
N ILE A 216 -16.60 26.70 -24.02
CA ILE A 216 -15.38 26.18 -24.64
C ILE A 216 -15.16 24.80 -24.05
N VAL A 217 -15.22 23.76 -24.88
CA VAL A 217 -14.83 22.40 -24.47
C VAL A 217 -13.50 22.08 -25.14
N ILE A 218 -12.52 21.69 -24.33
CA ILE A 218 -11.23 21.20 -24.83
C ILE A 218 -11.26 19.67 -24.79
N CYS A 219 -10.98 19.04 -25.92
CA CYS A 219 -10.83 17.59 -26.04
C CYS A 219 -9.42 17.20 -26.45
N ASN A 220 -9.06 15.94 -26.23
CA ASN A 220 -7.90 15.31 -26.88
C ASN A 220 -8.23 14.88 -28.33
N ARG A 221 -7.25 14.32 -29.04
CA ARG A 221 -7.39 13.77 -30.40
C ARG A 221 -8.43 12.65 -30.56
N LYS A 222 -8.69 11.86 -29.51
CA LYS A 222 -9.74 10.82 -29.50
C LYS A 222 -11.15 11.39 -29.27
N LEU A 223 -11.26 12.70 -29.03
CA LEU A 223 -12.46 13.43 -28.64
C LEU A 223 -12.86 13.27 -27.15
N ASP A 224 -11.98 12.79 -26.28
CA ASP A 224 -12.27 12.76 -24.84
C ASP A 224 -12.25 14.19 -24.29
N ALA A 225 -13.30 14.62 -23.60
CA ALA A 225 -13.42 15.97 -23.05
C ALA A 225 -12.53 16.14 -21.80
N LEU A 226 -11.51 16.99 -21.90
CA LEU A 226 -10.56 17.28 -20.83
C LEU A 226 -11.10 18.35 -19.88
N CYS A 227 -11.72 19.41 -20.43
CA CYS A 227 -12.36 20.45 -19.63
C CYS A 227 -13.50 21.14 -20.38
N ASN A 228 -14.42 21.74 -19.62
CA ASN A 228 -15.53 22.54 -20.11
C ASN A 228 -15.57 23.88 -19.35
N ILE A 229 -15.44 24.99 -20.08
CA ILE A 229 -15.33 26.34 -19.53
C ILE A 229 -16.55 27.14 -19.99
N HIS A 230 -17.33 27.66 -19.03
CA HIS A 230 -18.49 28.49 -19.31
C HIS A 230 -18.15 29.99 -19.22
N GLU A 231 -18.62 30.78 -20.18
CA GLU A 231 -18.31 32.20 -20.33
C GLU A 231 -19.57 33.05 -20.50
N ASN A 232 -19.82 33.92 -19.52
CA ASN A 232 -20.94 34.88 -19.55
C ASN A 232 -20.89 35.78 -20.81
N ILE A 233 -19.69 36.18 -21.23
CA ILE A 233 -19.49 37.01 -22.44
C ILE A 233 -19.25 36.09 -23.64
N ARG A 234 -19.93 36.38 -24.75
CA ARG A 234 -19.82 35.58 -25.99
C ARG A 234 -18.37 35.48 -26.49
N VAL A 235 -17.90 34.24 -26.65
CA VAL A 235 -16.60 33.89 -27.23
C VAL A 235 -16.56 34.26 -28.73
N LYS A 236 -15.43 34.79 -29.18
CA LYS A 236 -15.19 35.26 -30.55
C LYS A 236 -14.32 34.28 -31.33
N SER A 237 -13.09 34.07 -30.90
CA SER A 237 -12.12 33.13 -31.49
C SER A 237 -11.02 32.78 -30.49
N GLY A 238 -10.12 31.88 -30.87
CA GLY A 238 -8.89 31.61 -30.12
C GLY A 238 -7.84 30.94 -31.00
N ALA A 239 -6.67 30.69 -30.43
CA ALA A 239 -5.60 29.90 -31.01
C ALA A 239 -4.78 29.24 -29.89
N TRP A 240 -4.09 28.17 -30.22
CA TRP A 240 -3.17 27.48 -29.31
C TRP A 240 -1.82 28.19 -29.27
N ASP A 241 -1.26 28.35 -28.07
CA ASP A 241 0.14 28.69 -27.85
C ASP A 241 1.04 27.46 -28.02
N GLU A 242 2.34 27.70 -28.25
CA GLU A 242 3.38 26.68 -28.34
C GLU A 242 3.50 25.85 -27.03
N SER A 243 3.11 26.42 -25.89
CA SER A 243 3.08 25.75 -24.57
C SER A 243 1.86 24.83 -24.35
N GLY A 244 0.98 24.65 -25.35
CA GLY A 244 -0.25 23.87 -25.21
C GLY A 244 -1.39 24.57 -24.46
N VAL A 245 -1.31 25.90 -24.28
CA VAL A 245 -2.37 26.71 -23.65
C VAL A 245 -3.28 27.30 -24.71
N PHE A 246 -4.60 27.26 -24.51
CA PHE A 246 -5.55 27.83 -25.46
C PHE A 246 -5.88 29.29 -25.11
N ILE A 247 -5.46 30.23 -25.97
CA ILE A 247 -5.71 31.66 -25.80
C ILE A 247 -6.92 32.06 -26.64
N TYR A 248 -7.93 32.67 -26.02
CA TYR A 248 -9.18 33.03 -26.66
C TYR A 248 -9.63 34.45 -26.34
N THR A 249 -10.54 34.96 -27.15
CA THR A 249 -11.10 36.31 -27.03
C THR A 249 -12.59 36.25 -26.80
N THR A 250 -13.03 37.05 -25.84
CA THR A 250 -14.43 37.42 -25.63
C THR A 250 -14.70 38.77 -26.33
N SER A 251 -15.84 39.41 -26.10
CA SER A 251 -16.04 40.78 -26.59
C SER A 251 -15.08 41.81 -25.97
N ASN A 252 -14.61 41.58 -24.73
CA ASN A 252 -13.96 42.59 -23.89
C ASN A 252 -12.58 42.16 -23.34
N HIS A 253 -12.18 40.89 -23.48
CA HIS A 253 -10.96 40.35 -22.86
C HIS A 253 -10.28 39.31 -23.75
N ILE A 254 -8.95 39.33 -23.75
CA ILE A 254 -8.10 38.17 -24.04
C ILE A 254 -8.02 37.34 -22.76
N LYS A 255 -8.35 36.05 -22.87
CA LYS A 255 -8.32 35.06 -21.78
C LYS A 255 -7.47 33.86 -22.20
N TYR A 256 -7.00 33.09 -21.21
CA TYR A 256 -6.40 31.77 -21.43
C TYR A 256 -7.26 30.66 -20.82
N ALA A 257 -7.08 29.46 -21.34
CA ALA A 257 -7.62 28.20 -20.83
C ALA A 257 -6.51 27.14 -20.87
N VAL A 258 -6.29 26.47 -19.75
CA VAL A 258 -5.42 25.29 -19.65
C VAL A 258 -6.28 24.03 -19.80
N THR A 259 -5.67 22.93 -20.25
CA THR A 259 -6.32 21.61 -20.39
C THR A 259 -6.94 21.09 -19.08
N THR A 260 -6.47 21.55 -17.91
CA THR A 260 -7.04 21.26 -16.59
C THR A 260 -8.34 22.01 -16.27
N GLY A 261 -8.77 22.95 -17.12
CA GLY A 261 -9.93 23.83 -16.88
C GLY A 261 -9.61 25.14 -16.16
N ASP A 262 -8.38 25.30 -15.65
CA ASP A 262 -7.90 26.58 -15.09
C ASP A 262 -7.88 27.66 -16.19
N HIS A 263 -8.52 28.80 -15.92
CA HIS A 263 -8.67 29.91 -16.87
C HIS A 263 -8.50 31.27 -16.18
N GLY A 264 -8.17 32.31 -16.96
CA GLY A 264 -7.91 33.66 -16.43
C GLY A 264 -7.91 34.74 -17.51
N ILE A 265 -7.87 36.00 -17.08
CA ILE A 265 -7.84 37.19 -17.95
C ILE A 265 -6.39 37.63 -18.13
N ILE A 266 -5.92 37.72 -19.37
CA ILE A 266 -4.58 38.25 -19.67
C ILE A 266 -4.64 39.77 -19.86
N ARG A 267 -5.62 40.25 -20.65
CA ARG A 267 -5.68 41.65 -21.08
C ARG A 267 -7.10 42.06 -21.46
N THR A 268 -7.51 43.26 -21.05
CA THR A 268 -8.77 43.89 -21.46
C THR A 268 -8.65 44.47 -22.88
N LEU A 269 -9.76 44.47 -23.62
CA LEU A 269 -9.87 44.91 -25.01
C LEU A 269 -10.99 45.94 -25.17
N ASP A 270 -10.68 47.07 -25.82
CA ASP A 270 -11.67 48.10 -26.15
C ASP A 270 -12.56 47.69 -27.34
N LEU A 271 -12.00 46.88 -28.26
CA LEU A 271 -12.67 46.39 -29.46
C LEU A 271 -12.48 44.86 -29.58
N PRO A 272 -13.54 44.12 -29.98
CA PRO A 272 -13.42 42.67 -30.17
C PRO A 272 -12.61 42.35 -31.42
N ILE A 273 -11.54 41.60 -31.21
CA ILE A 273 -10.61 41.11 -32.22
C ILE A 273 -10.80 39.61 -32.45
N TYR A 274 -10.30 39.12 -33.59
CA TYR A 274 -10.29 37.70 -33.94
C TYR A 274 -8.85 37.20 -33.97
N VAL A 275 -8.43 36.50 -32.91
CA VAL A 275 -7.14 35.80 -32.84
C VAL A 275 -6.99 34.79 -33.97
N THR A 276 -5.86 34.84 -34.68
CA THR A 276 -5.50 33.94 -35.77
C THR A 276 -4.35 33.02 -35.39
N ARG A 277 -3.31 33.54 -34.72
CA ARG A 277 -2.15 32.77 -34.24
C ARG A 277 -1.54 33.43 -33.00
N VAL A 278 -0.94 32.63 -32.12
CA VAL A 278 -0.02 33.10 -31.07
C VAL A 278 1.39 32.63 -31.41
N LYS A 279 2.41 33.44 -31.12
CA LYS A 279 3.83 33.09 -31.25
C LYS A 279 4.61 33.84 -30.18
N GLY A 280 5.14 33.11 -29.20
CA GLY A 280 5.72 33.70 -27.99
C GLY A 280 4.75 34.68 -27.31
N ASN A 281 5.24 35.88 -26.97
CA ASN A 281 4.43 36.88 -26.27
C ASN A 281 3.49 37.69 -27.21
N ASN A 282 3.43 37.38 -28.50
CA ASN A 282 2.67 38.17 -29.49
C ASN A 282 1.46 37.38 -30.03
N VAL A 283 0.28 38.00 -29.89
CA VAL A 283 -1.00 37.53 -30.42
C VAL A 283 -1.29 38.25 -31.74
N TYR A 284 -1.34 37.48 -32.83
CA TYR A 284 -1.71 37.97 -34.15
C TYR A 284 -3.22 37.83 -34.31
N CYS A 285 -3.88 38.91 -34.73
CA CYS A 285 -5.33 38.99 -34.82
C CYS A 285 -5.80 39.86 -35.98
N LEU A 286 -7.07 39.68 -36.37
CA LEU A 286 -7.78 40.55 -37.31
C LEU A 286 -8.84 41.34 -36.54
N ASP A 287 -8.99 42.64 -36.82
CA ASP A 287 -10.13 43.41 -36.32
C ASP A 287 -11.41 43.21 -37.18
N ARG A 288 -12.49 43.93 -36.86
CA ARG A 288 -13.75 43.84 -37.62
C ARG A 288 -13.62 44.33 -39.07
N GLU A 289 -12.62 45.17 -39.37
CA GLU A 289 -12.34 45.71 -40.71
C GLU A 289 -11.33 44.85 -41.50
N CYS A 290 -11.10 43.62 -41.02
CA CYS A 290 -10.12 42.68 -41.57
C CYS A 290 -8.69 43.26 -41.63
N ARG A 291 -8.32 44.20 -40.74
CA ARG A 291 -6.94 44.69 -40.64
C ARG A 291 -6.13 43.80 -39.69
N PRO A 292 -4.92 43.36 -40.06
CA PRO A 292 -4.05 42.63 -39.16
C PRO A 292 -3.52 43.55 -38.05
N ARG A 293 -3.52 43.04 -36.82
CA ARG A 293 -2.95 43.68 -35.63
C ARG A 293 -2.15 42.67 -34.82
N VAL A 294 -1.06 43.14 -34.22
CA VAL A 294 -0.25 42.35 -33.28
C VAL A 294 -0.43 42.95 -31.90
N LEU A 295 -0.78 42.15 -30.91
CA LEU A 295 -0.91 42.54 -29.52
C LEU A 295 0.06 41.73 -28.65
N THR A 296 0.93 42.40 -27.91
CA THR A 296 1.76 41.75 -26.90
C THR A 296 0.92 41.42 -25.66
N ILE A 297 1.16 40.23 -25.10
CA ILE A 297 0.56 39.71 -23.88
C ILE A 297 1.64 39.41 -22.82
N ASP A 298 1.27 39.48 -21.55
CA ASP A 298 2.08 38.96 -20.45
C ASP A 298 1.67 37.51 -20.16
N PRO A 299 2.57 36.52 -20.36
CA PRO A 299 2.26 35.12 -20.11
C PRO A 299 2.51 34.66 -18.67
N THR A 300 2.98 35.54 -17.78
CA THR A 300 3.54 35.17 -16.46
C THR A 300 2.54 34.39 -15.60
N GLU A 301 1.27 34.80 -15.53
CA GLU A 301 0.26 34.12 -14.71
C GLU A 301 -0.02 32.68 -15.19
N PHE A 302 -0.26 32.49 -16.49
CA PHE A 302 -0.59 31.15 -17.00
C PHE A 302 0.64 30.23 -17.06
N LYS A 303 1.84 30.78 -17.29
CA LYS A 303 3.09 30.00 -17.18
C LYS A 303 3.36 29.56 -15.74
N PHE A 304 3.09 30.40 -14.76
CA PHE A 304 3.16 30.04 -13.34
C PHE A 304 2.19 28.90 -12.99
N LYS A 305 0.92 29.01 -13.40
CA LYS A 305 -0.07 27.93 -13.18
C LYS A 305 0.29 26.64 -13.93
N LEU A 306 0.78 26.74 -15.17
CA LEU A 306 1.23 25.60 -15.96
C LEU A 306 2.45 24.91 -15.35
N ALA A 307 3.41 25.65 -14.81
CA ALA A 307 4.56 25.09 -14.11
C ALA A 307 4.15 24.33 -12.82
N LEU A 308 3.17 24.86 -12.06
CA LEU A 308 2.57 24.15 -10.92
C LEU A 308 1.86 22.86 -11.35
N ILE A 309 1.04 22.91 -12.41
CA ILE A 309 0.33 21.74 -12.96
C ILE A 309 1.32 20.66 -13.42
N ASN A 310 2.38 21.08 -14.13
CA ASN A 310 3.43 20.19 -14.62
C ASN A 310 4.48 19.80 -13.55
N ARG A 311 4.24 20.15 -12.27
CA ARG A 311 5.11 19.85 -11.11
C ARG A 311 6.56 20.35 -11.26
N LYS A 312 6.78 21.44 -12.01
CA LYS A 312 8.08 22.07 -12.25
C LYS A 312 8.44 23.07 -11.14
N TYR A 313 8.80 22.56 -9.97
CA TYR A 313 8.97 23.37 -8.77
C TYR A 313 10.14 24.38 -8.82
N ASP A 314 11.22 24.08 -9.56
CA ASP A 314 12.35 25.02 -9.74
C ASP A 314 11.98 26.26 -10.56
N GLU A 315 11.22 26.08 -11.65
CA GLU A 315 10.70 27.18 -12.46
C GLU A 315 9.74 28.05 -11.62
N VAL A 316 8.92 27.41 -10.77
CA VAL A 316 8.03 28.10 -9.81
C VAL A 316 8.85 28.93 -8.82
N LEU A 317 9.87 28.37 -8.18
CA LEU A 317 10.75 29.10 -7.24
C LEU A 317 11.45 30.31 -7.88
N HIS A 318 11.95 30.15 -9.11
CA HIS A 318 12.57 31.24 -9.86
C HIS A 318 11.54 32.35 -10.18
N MET A 319 10.33 31.98 -10.61
CA MET A 319 9.24 32.93 -10.84
C MET A 319 8.80 33.64 -9.54
N VAL A 320 8.69 32.92 -8.41
CA VAL A 320 8.33 33.49 -7.10
C VAL A 320 9.32 34.59 -6.66
N ARG A 321 10.62 34.38 -6.87
CA ARG A 321 11.67 35.32 -6.45
C ARG A 321 11.81 36.52 -7.38
N ASN A 322 11.70 36.30 -8.70
CA ASN A 322 12.11 37.29 -9.71
C ASN A 322 10.94 37.96 -10.45
N ALA A 323 9.74 37.36 -10.49
CA ALA A 323 8.60 37.93 -11.19
C ALA A 323 7.72 38.77 -10.25
N LYS A 324 7.23 39.91 -10.75
CA LYS A 324 6.21 40.72 -10.06
C LYS A 324 4.84 40.06 -10.21
N LEU A 325 4.63 38.94 -9.53
CA LEU A 325 3.36 38.23 -9.41
C LEU A 325 2.42 39.02 -8.48
N VAL A 326 1.68 39.99 -9.02
CA VAL A 326 0.82 40.88 -8.23
C VAL A 326 -0.59 40.27 -8.07
N GLY A 327 -0.92 39.79 -6.87
CA GLY A 327 -2.33 39.59 -6.49
C GLY A 327 -2.64 38.56 -5.42
N GLN A 328 -3.62 38.89 -4.55
CA GLN A 328 -4.26 37.95 -3.63
C GLN A 328 -4.89 36.74 -4.34
N SER A 329 -5.23 36.86 -5.63
CA SER A 329 -5.72 35.77 -6.49
C SER A 329 -4.73 34.60 -6.60
N ILE A 330 -3.42 34.87 -6.56
CA ILE A 330 -2.37 33.84 -6.66
C ILE A 330 -2.21 33.14 -5.31
N ILE A 331 -2.26 33.88 -4.20
CA ILE A 331 -2.27 33.33 -2.83
C ILE A 331 -3.47 32.40 -2.63
N ALA A 332 -4.68 32.87 -2.98
CA ALA A 332 -5.89 32.05 -2.90
C ALA A 332 -5.86 30.83 -3.83
N TYR A 333 -5.17 30.91 -4.98
CA TYR A 333 -4.96 29.77 -5.87
C TYR A 333 -3.99 28.74 -5.26
N LEU A 334 -2.88 29.19 -4.67
CA LEU A 334 -1.91 28.33 -3.98
C LEU A 334 -2.55 27.63 -2.77
N GLN A 335 -3.32 28.34 -1.94
CA GLN A 335 -4.10 27.75 -0.84
C GLN A 335 -5.06 26.67 -1.37
N LYS A 336 -5.88 26.98 -2.38
CA LYS A 336 -6.84 26.02 -2.98
C LYS A 336 -6.18 24.78 -3.61
N LYS A 337 -4.94 24.88 -4.07
CA LYS A 337 -4.18 23.75 -4.64
C LYS A 337 -3.31 23.03 -3.60
N GLY A 338 -3.36 23.41 -2.32
CA GLY A 338 -2.64 22.74 -1.24
C GLY A 338 -1.17 23.15 -1.07
N TYR A 339 -0.77 24.34 -1.53
CA TYR A 339 0.61 24.85 -1.43
C TYR A 339 0.71 26.14 -0.58
N PRO A 340 0.25 26.15 0.69
CA PRO A 340 0.25 27.37 1.53
C PRO A 340 1.68 27.84 1.89
N GLU A 341 2.67 26.94 1.93
CA GLU A 341 4.08 27.28 2.18
C GLU A 341 4.63 28.31 1.19
N VAL A 342 4.33 28.12 -0.10
CA VAL A 342 4.77 29.04 -1.17
C VAL A 342 4.06 30.40 -1.02
N ALA A 343 2.82 30.41 -0.52
CA ALA A 343 2.08 31.64 -0.26
C ALA A 343 2.68 32.45 0.91
N LEU A 344 3.26 31.79 1.92
CA LEU A 344 3.87 32.43 3.10
C LEU A 344 5.00 33.41 2.74
N HIS A 345 5.70 33.19 1.62
CA HIS A 345 6.73 34.10 1.11
C HIS A 345 6.19 35.38 0.46
N PHE A 346 4.95 35.37 -0.04
CA PHE A 346 4.32 36.54 -0.65
C PHE A 346 3.63 37.47 0.37
N VAL A 347 3.33 36.96 1.56
CA VAL A 347 2.53 37.65 2.57
C VAL A 347 3.40 38.46 3.53
N LYS A 348 3.19 39.78 3.54
CA LYS A 348 3.85 40.75 4.42
C LYS A 348 3.00 41.18 5.62
N ASP A 349 1.69 40.93 5.59
CA ASP A 349 0.79 41.25 6.70
C ASP A 349 0.86 40.15 7.76
N GLU A 350 1.06 40.53 9.02
CA GLU A 350 1.33 39.59 10.12
C GLU A 350 0.11 38.73 10.47
N LYS A 351 -1.12 39.24 10.29
CA LYS A 351 -2.36 38.49 10.60
C LYS A 351 -2.62 37.37 9.59
N THR A 352 -2.46 37.67 8.30
CA THR A 352 -2.53 36.65 7.24
C THR A 352 -1.32 35.72 7.27
N ARG A 353 -0.13 36.21 7.61
CA ARG A 353 1.08 35.37 7.83
C ARG A 353 0.89 34.40 8.99
N PHE A 354 0.32 34.83 10.12
CA PHE A 354 0.00 33.97 11.26
C PHE A 354 -0.98 32.86 10.87
N SER A 355 -2.06 33.21 10.16
CA SER A 355 -3.08 32.24 9.74
C SER A 355 -2.51 31.20 8.76
N LEU A 356 -1.70 31.65 7.78
CA LEU A 356 -0.98 30.74 6.87
C LEU A 356 0.05 29.87 7.60
N ALA A 357 0.78 30.40 8.58
CA ALA A 357 1.77 29.62 9.33
C ALA A 357 1.11 28.51 10.18
N LEU A 358 -0.07 28.78 10.75
CA LEU A 358 -0.90 27.75 11.40
C LEU A 358 -1.41 26.71 10.39
N GLU A 359 -1.90 27.12 9.21
CA GLU A 359 -2.30 26.19 8.13
C GLU A 359 -1.14 25.32 7.64
N CYS A 360 0.10 25.84 7.65
CA CYS A 360 1.31 25.10 7.26
C CYS A 360 1.88 24.20 8.38
N GLY A 361 1.41 24.32 9.63
CA GLY A 361 2.05 23.67 10.79
C GLY A 361 3.48 24.17 11.08
N ASN A 362 3.85 25.36 10.60
CA ASN A 362 5.15 25.98 10.90
C ASN A 362 5.00 26.87 12.15
N ILE A 363 5.18 26.25 13.33
CA ILE A 363 4.98 26.91 14.63
C ILE A 363 6.03 28.01 14.87
N GLU A 364 7.24 27.89 14.34
CA GLU A 364 8.31 28.89 14.53
C GLU A 364 7.88 30.26 13.96
N ILE A 365 7.44 30.29 12.71
CA ILE A 365 6.94 31.52 12.06
C ILE A 365 5.61 31.97 12.70
N ALA A 366 4.76 31.04 13.14
CA ALA A 366 3.54 31.38 13.85
C ALA A 366 3.82 32.02 15.23
N LEU A 367 4.89 31.59 15.92
CA LEU A 367 5.34 32.16 17.20
C LEU A 367 5.93 33.56 17.02
N GLU A 368 6.72 33.79 15.96
CA GLU A 368 7.20 35.14 15.60
C GLU A 368 6.03 36.09 15.34
N ALA A 369 5.06 35.68 14.52
CA ALA A 369 3.88 36.48 14.21
C ALA A 369 2.99 36.69 15.47
N ALA A 370 2.83 35.68 16.33
CA ALA A 370 2.10 35.84 17.59
C ALA A 370 2.78 36.82 18.56
N LYS A 371 4.12 36.83 18.63
CA LYS A 371 4.89 37.81 19.42
C LYS A 371 4.74 39.23 18.90
N ALA A 372 4.64 39.42 17.58
CA ALA A 372 4.44 40.73 16.96
C ALA A 372 3.01 41.26 17.17
N LEU A 373 2.00 40.38 17.11
CA LEU A 373 0.60 40.72 17.28
C LEU A 373 0.16 40.91 18.74
N ASP A 374 0.74 40.15 19.68
CA ASP A 374 0.43 40.03 21.13
C ASP A 374 -1.07 39.92 21.51
N ASP A 375 -1.91 39.51 20.56
CA ASP A 375 -3.34 39.28 20.75
C ASP A 375 -3.60 37.98 21.55
N LYS A 376 -4.38 38.03 22.64
CA LYS A 376 -4.73 36.85 23.47
C LYS A 376 -5.30 35.70 22.64
N ASN A 377 -6.15 36.01 21.66
CA ASN A 377 -6.78 35.02 20.77
C ASN A 377 -5.77 34.34 19.84
N CYS A 378 -4.67 35.00 19.49
CA CYS A 378 -3.58 34.40 18.71
C CYS A 378 -2.76 33.43 19.58
N TRP A 379 -2.47 33.81 20.83
CA TRP A 379 -1.81 32.92 21.80
C TRP A 379 -2.63 31.66 22.11
N GLU A 380 -3.96 31.77 22.23
CA GLU A 380 -4.83 30.61 22.44
C GLU A 380 -4.83 29.66 21.22
N LYS A 381 -4.99 30.18 20.00
CA LYS A 381 -4.92 29.39 18.76
C LYS A 381 -3.55 28.74 18.53
N LEU A 382 -2.47 29.47 18.82
CA LEU A 382 -1.11 28.94 18.73
C LEU A 382 -0.91 27.79 19.73
N GLY A 383 -1.42 27.93 20.96
CA GLY A 383 -1.38 26.88 21.98
C GLY A 383 -2.14 25.62 21.57
N GLU A 384 -3.31 25.76 20.93
CA GLU A 384 -4.08 24.61 20.42
C GLU A 384 -3.34 23.85 19.30
N VAL A 385 -2.81 24.57 18.30
CA VAL A 385 -2.06 23.95 17.20
C VAL A 385 -0.71 23.38 17.66
N ALA A 386 0.01 24.07 18.55
CA ALA A 386 1.25 23.58 19.12
C ALA A 386 1.05 22.31 19.96
N LEU A 387 -0.08 22.20 20.69
CA LEU A 387 -0.45 21.01 21.44
C LEU A 387 -0.77 19.84 20.49
N LEU A 388 -1.49 20.08 19.40
CA LEU A 388 -1.78 19.05 18.38
C LEU A 388 -0.51 18.50 17.73
N GLN A 389 0.51 19.34 17.50
CA GLN A 389 1.80 18.93 16.92
C GLN A 389 2.78 18.33 17.94
N GLY A 390 2.54 18.51 19.24
CA GLY A 390 3.35 17.99 20.34
C GLY A 390 4.46 18.91 20.85
N ASN A 391 4.47 20.19 20.46
CA ASN A 391 5.44 21.19 20.92
C ASN A 391 5.02 21.80 22.26
N HIS A 392 5.22 21.04 23.36
CA HIS A 392 4.77 21.45 24.69
C HIS A 392 5.48 22.70 25.23
N GLN A 393 6.71 23.00 24.79
CA GLN A 393 7.44 24.18 25.22
C GLN A 393 6.75 25.49 24.76
N ILE A 394 6.26 25.51 23.52
CA ILE A 394 5.47 26.65 23.01
C ILE A 394 4.10 26.71 23.68
N VAL A 395 3.49 25.56 23.99
CA VAL A 395 2.23 25.49 24.77
C VAL A 395 2.40 26.06 26.18
N GLU A 396 3.50 25.73 26.88
CA GLU A 396 3.84 26.31 28.18
C GLU A 396 3.94 27.85 28.09
N MET A 397 4.65 28.37 27.08
CA MET A 397 4.74 29.81 26.84
C MET A 397 3.37 30.45 26.58
N CYS A 398 2.52 29.81 25.77
CA CYS A 398 1.17 30.27 25.49
C CYS A 398 0.31 30.31 26.76
N TYR A 399 0.27 29.24 27.56
CA TYR A 399 -0.53 29.17 28.78
C TYR A 399 -0.05 30.12 29.89
N GLN A 400 1.26 30.38 29.98
CA GLN A 400 1.80 31.43 30.84
C GLN A 400 1.33 32.83 30.40
N ARG A 401 1.37 33.13 29.09
CA ARG A 401 0.90 34.42 28.53
C ARG A 401 -0.61 34.61 28.69
N THR A 402 -1.41 33.57 28.41
CA THR A 402 -2.87 33.61 28.57
C THR A 402 -3.34 33.47 30.02
N LYS A 403 -2.42 33.25 30.97
CA LYS A 403 -2.70 33.04 32.40
C LYS A 403 -3.66 31.87 32.67
N ASN A 404 -3.52 30.77 31.96
CA ASN A 404 -4.37 29.58 32.11
C ASN A 404 -3.66 28.51 32.97
N PHE A 405 -3.88 28.57 34.28
CA PHE A 405 -3.11 27.80 35.25
C PHE A 405 -3.55 26.34 35.33
N ASP A 406 -4.83 26.03 35.20
CA ASP A 406 -5.34 24.65 35.28
C ASP A 406 -4.76 23.79 34.14
N LYS A 407 -4.74 24.33 32.91
CA LYS A 407 -4.10 23.70 31.75
C LYS A 407 -2.59 23.53 31.93
N LEU A 408 -1.94 24.45 32.65
CA LEU A 408 -0.49 24.40 32.92
C LEU A 408 -0.14 23.38 34.02
N SER A 409 -0.94 23.27 35.08
CA SER A 409 -0.84 22.20 36.09
C SER A 409 -0.99 20.81 35.45
N PHE A 410 -1.96 20.66 34.55
CA PHE A 410 -2.17 19.42 33.80
C PHE A 410 -1.02 19.10 32.85
N LEU A 411 -0.44 20.11 32.19
CA LEU A 411 0.74 19.95 31.33
C LEU A 411 1.95 19.40 32.13
N TYR A 412 2.24 19.96 33.30
CA TYR A 412 3.34 19.48 34.15
C TYR A 412 3.13 18.09 34.73
N LEU A 413 1.88 17.68 34.97
CA LEU A 413 1.54 16.30 35.32
C LEU A 413 1.88 15.35 34.15
N ILE A 414 1.52 15.69 32.92
CA ILE A 414 1.77 14.84 31.74
C ILE A 414 3.28 14.78 31.41
N THR A 415 4.01 15.88 31.50
CA THR A 415 5.47 15.88 31.26
C THR A 415 6.28 15.29 32.43
N GLY A 416 5.65 15.04 33.57
CA GLY A 416 6.29 14.50 34.77
C GLY A 416 7.19 15.49 35.51
N ASN A 417 7.11 16.80 35.22
CA ASN A 417 7.97 17.80 35.85
C ASN A 417 7.44 18.21 37.25
N LEU A 418 7.81 17.41 38.25
CA LEU A 418 7.39 17.58 39.65
C LEU A 418 7.86 18.91 40.27
N GLU A 419 8.98 19.48 39.82
CA GLU A 419 9.46 20.77 40.32
C GLU A 419 8.56 21.93 39.90
N LYS A 420 8.22 22.01 38.60
CA LYS A 420 7.30 23.02 38.08
C LYS A 420 5.91 22.86 38.72
N LEU A 421 5.46 21.62 38.95
CA LEU A 421 4.22 21.33 39.68
C LEU A 421 4.28 21.78 41.16
N ARG A 422 5.39 21.58 41.87
CA ARG A 422 5.59 22.09 43.25
C ARG A 422 5.66 23.62 43.30
N LYS A 423 6.24 24.28 42.28
CA LYS A 423 6.19 25.75 42.11
C LYS A 423 4.74 26.21 41.90
N MET A 424 3.96 25.48 41.11
CA MET A 424 2.55 25.76 40.84
C MET A 424 1.65 25.64 42.08
N MET A 425 1.91 24.65 42.94
CA MET A 425 1.26 24.48 44.24
C MET A 425 1.40 25.74 45.11
N LYS A 426 2.61 26.29 45.23
CA LYS A 426 2.87 27.56 45.94
C LYS A 426 2.18 28.77 45.29
N ILE A 427 2.07 28.80 43.96
CA ILE A 427 1.35 29.86 43.24
C ILE A 427 -0.16 29.82 43.54
N ALA A 428 -0.75 28.63 43.65
CA ALA A 428 -2.15 28.45 44.06
C ALA A 428 -2.37 28.88 45.52
N GLU A 429 -1.46 28.53 46.43
CA GLU A 429 -1.47 28.97 47.83
C GLU A 429 -1.46 30.50 47.96
N ILE A 430 -0.51 31.18 47.29
CA ILE A 430 -0.39 32.66 47.29
C ILE A 430 -1.67 33.33 46.76
N ARG A 431 -2.35 32.70 45.80
CA ARG A 431 -3.62 33.20 45.22
C ARG A 431 -4.86 32.85 46.01
N LYS A 432 -4.74 32.02 47.05
CA LYS A 432 -5.86 31.46 47.84
C LYS A 432 -6.82 30.61 46.99
N ASP A 433 -6.34 30.01 45.91
CA ASP A 433 -7.10 29.03 45.14
C ASP A 433 -6.99 27.65 45.79
N MET A 434 -7.93 27.37 46.69
CA MET A 434 -7.96 26.11 47.44
C MET A 434 -8.20 24.89 46.54
N SER A 435 -8.87 25.07 45.39
CA SER A 435 -9.16 23.97 44.44
C SER A 435 -7.91 23.60 43.66
N GLY A 436 -7.25 24.60 43.05
CA GLY A 436 -5.97 24.41 42.37
C GLY A 436 -4.87 23.93 43.33
N HIS A 437 -4.88 24.37 44.59
CA HIS A 437 -3.94 23.89 45.61
C HIS A 437 -4.15 22.40 45.90
N TYR A 438 -5.39 21.96 46.17
CA TYR A 438 -5.70 20.55 46.43
C TYR A 438 -5.38 19.65 45.22
N GLN A 439 -5.69 20.11 44.01
CA GLN A 439 -5.42 19.37 42.78
C GLN A 439 -3.91 19.18 42.54
N ASN A 440 -3.09 20.21 42.76
CA ASN A 440 -1.63 20.09 42.65
C ASN A 440 -1.03 19.17 43.73
N ALA A 441 -1.54 19.21 44.97
CA ALA A 441 -1.11 18.31 46.03
C ALA A 441 -1.48 16.84 45.73
N LEU A 442 -2.67 16.60 45.16
CA LEU A 442 -3.09 15.28 44.67
C LEU A 442 -2.19 14.76 43.54
N TYR A 443 -1.80 15.63 42.59
CA TYR A 443 -0.89 15.29 41.50
C TYR A 443 0.56 15.02 41.95
N LEU A 444 0.99 15.61 43.06
CA LEU A 444 2.28 15.32 43.69
C LEU A 444 2.25 14.07 44.59
N GLY A 445 1.06 13.56 44.92
CA GLY A 445 0.89 12.50 45.93
C GLY A 445 1.16 12.95 47.37
N ASP A 446 1.23 14.26 47.62
CA ASP A 446 1.55 14.84 48.93
C ASP A 446 0.33 14.74 49.87
N VAL A 447 0.35 13.72 50.75
CA VAL A 447 -0.78 13.42 51.64
C VAL A 447 -0.88 14.45 52.77
N SER A 448 0.25 14.86 53.36
CA SER A 448 0.27 15.82 54.47
C SER A 448 -0.28 17.18 54.05
N GLU A 449 0.10 17.68 52.87
CA GLU A 449 -0.51 18.92 52.35
C GLU A 449 -2.00 18.74 52.00
N ARG A 450 -2.44 17.57 51.51
CA ARG A 450 -3.89 17.29 51.34
C ARG A 450 -4.66 17.34 52.65
N VAL A 451 -4.13 16.73 53.73
CA VAL A 451 -4.73 16.77 55.07
C VAL A 451 -4.77 18.22 55.60
N ARG A 452 -3.68 18.97 55.43
CA ARG A 452 -3.57 20.39 55.81
C ARG A 452 -4.58 21.28 55.07
N ILE A 453 -4.75 21.09 53.76
CA ILE A 453 -5.74 21.80 52.94
C ILE A 453 -7.17 21.48 53.40
N LEU A 454 -7.49 20.20 53.62
CA LEU A 454 -8.82 19.78 54.10
C LEU A 454 -9.13 20.33 55.51
N LYS A 455 -8.12 20.37 56.41
CA LYS A 455 -8.21 21.00 57.73
C LYS A 455 -8.46 22.51 57.62
N ASN A 456 -7.74 23.21 56.74
CA ASN A 456 -7.95 24.64 56.46
C ASN A 456 -9.32 24.94 55.84
N CYS A 457 -9.88 24.02 55.06
CA CYS A 457 -11.24 24.11 54.52
C CYS A 457 -12.35 23.70 55.53
N GLY A 458 -12.00 23.31 56.75
CA GLY A 458 -12.96 22.86 57.78
C GLY A 458 -13.54 21.46 57.55
N GLN A 459 -13.05 20.71 56.56
CA GLN A 459 -13.53 19.38 56.19
C GLN A 459 -12.88 18.28 57.04
N LYS A 460 -13.10 18.34 58.36
CA LYS A 460 -12.45 17.45 59.35
C LYS A 460 -12.63 15.96 59.03
N SER A 461 -13.84 15.52 58.69
CA SER A 461 -14.16 14.11 58.42
C SER A 461 -13.36 13.54 57.24
N LEU A 462 -13.18 14.35 56.18
CA LEU A 462 -12.37 13.99 55.02
C LEU A 462 -10.86 14.05 55.32
N ALA A 463 -10.42 15.01 56.14
CA ALA A 463 -9.04 15.07 56.61
C ALA A 463 -8.67 13.83 57.45
N TYR A 464 -9.54 13.43 58.39
CA TYR A 464 -9.37 12.23 59.21
C TYR A 464 -9.35 10.95 58.38
N LEU A 465 -10.33 10.76 57.49
CA LEU A 465 -10.34 9.61 56.57
C LEU A 465 -9.10 9.57 55.69
N THR A 466 -8.61 10.72 55.21
CA THR A 466 -7.38 10.80 54.43
C THR A 466 -6.18 10.37 55.28
N ALA A 467 -5.96 10.96 56.45
CA ALA A 467 -4.85 10.61 57.33
C ALA A 467 -4.85 9.12 57.70
N ALA A 468 -6.00 8.58 58.14
CA ALA A 468 -6.13 7.19 58.57
C ALA A 468 -6.00 6.18 57.41
N THR A 469 -6.53 6.49 56.21
CA THR A 469 -6.40 5.61 55.02
C THR A 469 -4.97 5.58 54.48
N HIS A 470 -4.21 6.66 54.68
CA HIS A 470 -2.84 6.80 54.20
C HIS A 470 -1.77 6.46 55.25
N GLY A 471 -2.14 6.05 56.47
CA GLY A 471 -1.21 5.61 57.53
C GLY A 471 -0.51 6.75 58.29
N LEU A 472 -1.11 7.94 58.35
CA LEU A 472 -0.64 9.09 59.13
C LEU A 472 -1.29 9.09 60.52
N ASP A 473 -0.90 8.13 61.36
CA ASP A 473 -1.56 7.86 62.65
C ASP A 473 -1.53 9.06 63.60
N GLU A 474 -0.41 9.79 63.70
CA GLU A 474 -0.27 10.99 64.55
C GLU A 474 -1.22 12.13 64.13
N GLU A 475 -1.33 12.39 62.82
CA GLU A 475 -2.25 13.42 62.32
C GLU A 475 -3.71 12.97 62.50
N ALA A 476 -4.01 11.69 62.25
CA ALA A 476 -5.34 11.11 62.43
C ALA A 476 -5.79 11.17 63.90
N GLU A 477 -4.92 10.89 64.86
CA GLU A 477 -5.23 10.99 66.29
C GLU A 477 -5.46 12.45 66.72
N SER A 478 -4.63 13.40 66.27
CA SER A 478 -4.87 14.83 66.52
C SER A 478 -6.21 15.35 65.94
N LEU A 479 -6.62 14.81 64.78
CA LEU A 479 -7.90 15.14 64.17
C LEU A 479 -9.06 14.50 64.94
N LYS A 480 -8.89 13.27 65.44
CA LYS A 480 -9.86 12.54 66.26
C LYS A 480 -10.22 13.30 67.54
N GLU A 481 -9.24 13.89 68.22
CA GLU A 481 -9.45 14.76 69.40
C GLU A 481 -10.22 16.06 69.07
N THR A 482 -10.29 16.45 67.79
CA THR A 482 -10.94 17.69 67.33
C THR A 482 -12.42 17.48 66.94
N PHE A 483 -12.96 16.27 67.03
CA PHE A 483 -14.40 16.00 66.80
C PHE A 483 -15.23 16.18 68.07
N ASP A 484 -16.44 16.75 67.93
CA ASP A 484 -17.41 16.89 69.01
C ASP A 484 -18.28 15.61 69.11
N PRO A 485 -18.10 14.76 70.14
CA PRO A 485 -18.72 13.43 70.20
C PRO A 485 -20.25 13.45 70.32
N GLU A 486 -20.85 14.60 70.62
CA GLU A 486 -22.32 14.77 70.65
C GLU A 486 -22.92 15.15 69.28
N LYS A 487 -22.11 15.51 68.28
CA LYS A 487 -22.60 16.02 66.97
C LYS A 487 -21.98 15.37 65.73
N GLU A 488 -20.74 14.91 65.79
CA GLU A 488 -20.00 14.44 64.63
C GLU A 488 -19.62 12.95 64.79
N THR A 489 -20.19 12.09 63.95
CA THR A 489 -19.82 10.66 63.90
C THR A 489 -18.48 10.49 63.19
N ILE A 490 -17.52 9.83 63.84
CA ILE A 490 -16.26 9.40 63.23
C ILE A 490 -16.59 8.45 62.07
N PRO A 491 -16.14 8.71 60.83
CA PRO A 491 -16.39 7.80 59.71
C PRO A 491 -15.58 6.50 59.83
N ASP A 492 -16.22 5.36 59.56
CA ASP A 492 -15.54 4.07 59.49
C ASP A 492 -14.56 4.01 58.29
N ILE A 493 -13.41 3.38 58.50
CA ILE A 493 -12.39 3.17 57.47
C ILE A 493 -12.75 1.92 56.65
N ASP A 494 -12.83 2.03 55.33
CA ASP A 494 -13.05 0.87 54.46
C ASP A 494 -11.77 -0.01 54.42
N PRO A 495 -11.81 -1.28 54.86
CA PRO A 495 -10.66 -2.17 54.85
C PRO A 495 -10.16 -2.53 53.44
N ASN A 496 -10.91 -2.21 52.38
CA ASN A 496 -10.48 -2.35 50.98
C ASN A 496 -9.88 -1.07 50.39
N ALA A 497 -9.84 0.04 51.13
CA ALA A 497 -9.25 1.28 50.66
C ALA A 497 -7.76 1.09 50.34
N LYS A 498 -7.35 1.55 49.15
CA LYS A 498 -5.96 1.43 48.67
C LYS A 498 -5.36 2.79 48.42
N LEU A 499 -4.07 2.89 48.72
CA LEU A 499 -3.22 4.05 48.45
C LEU A 499 -3.24 4.41 46.96
N LEU A 500 -4.01 5.44 46.60
CA LEU A 500 -3.94 6.10 45.30
C LEU A 500 -2.79 7.11 45.32
N GLN A 501 -1.60 6.67 44.91
CA GLN A 501 -0.51 7.56 44.53
C GLN A 501 -0.42 7.63 43.00
N PRO A 502 -0.17 8.82 42.41
CA PRO A 502 0.18 8.91 41.00
C PRO A 502 1.50 8.15 40.77
N PRO A 503 1.64 7.41 39.66
CA PRO A 503 2.88 6.69 39.37
C PRO A 503 4.04 7.70 39.21
N ALA A 504 5.15 7.45 39.89
CA ALA A 504 6.34 8.29 39.78
C ALA A 504 6.84 8.30 38.32
N PRO A 505 7.04 9.48 37.68
CA PRO A 505 7.51 9.55 36.32
C PRO A 505 8.96 9.02 36.23
N ILE A 506 9.16 7.97 35.43
CA ILE A 506 10.46 7.30 35.27
C ILE A 506 11.47 8.19 34.52
N MET A 507 10.97 9.06 33.63
CA MET A 507 11.77 10.02 32.88
C MET A 507 10.97 11.32 32.70
N PRO A 508 11.43 12.47 33.23
CA PRO A 508 10.80 13.76 32.95
C PRO A 508 11.05 14.16 31.49
N LEU A 509 10.04 14.77 30.86
CA LEU A 509 10.08 15.18 29.45
C LEU A 509 10.39 16.68 29.33
N ASP A 510 11.66 17.04 29.42
CA ASP A 510 12.13 18.43 29.22
C ASP A 510 12.23 18.80 27.73
N THR A 511 12.41 17.82 26.85
CA THR A 511 12.31 17.96 25.39
C THR A 511 10.86 17.83 24.91
N ASN A 512 10.53 18.51 23.81
CA ASN A 512 9.22 18.37 23.18
C ASN A 512 8.89 16.90 22.88
N TRP A 513 7.59 16.55 22.87
CA TRP A 513 7.16 15.22 22.42
C TRP A 513 7.60 14.99 20.97
N PRO A 514 7.71 13.73 20.50
CA PRO A 514 8.01 13.43 19.11
C PRO A 514 7.08 14.22 18.20
N LEU A 515 7.62 15.29 17.62
CA LEU A 515 6.81 16.25 16.86
C LEU A 515 6.19 15.49 15.71
N LEU A 516 4.88 15.70 15.49
CA LEU A 516 4.26 15.19 14.27
C LEU A 516 5.11 15.68 13.10
N THR A 517 5.53 14.74 12.24
CA THR A 517 6.16 15.07 10.98
C THR A 517 5.09 15.64 10.06
N VAL A 518 4.68 16.88 10.34
CA VAL A 518 4.12 17.78 9.35
C VAL A 518 5.07 17.68 8.18
N SER A 519 4.57 17.20 7.05
CA SER A 519 5.39 16.92 5.88
C SER A 519 5.98 18.24 5.43
N LYS A 520 7.25 18.48 5.80
CA LYS A 520 8.03 19.63 5.32
C LYS A 520 7.92 19.61 3.81
N GLY A 521 7.15 20.53 3.24
CA GLY A 521 6.89 20.50 1.82
C GLY A 521 8.19 20.67 1.07
N PHE A 522 8.18 20.21 -0.17
CA PHE A 522 9.35 20.14 -1.04
C PHE A 522 10.16 21.46 -1.11
N PHE A 523 9.49 22.59 -0.87
CA PHE A 523 10.07 23.93 -0.88
C PHE A 523 10.90 24.27 0.38
N GLU A 524 10.58 23.74 1.57
CA GLU A 524 11.26 24.14 2.81
C GLU A 524 12.75 23.68 2.81
N GLY A 525 13.02 22.44 2.41
CA GLY A 525 14.38 21.89 2.34
C GLY A 525 15.25 22.46 1.21
N THR A 526 14.65 22.85 0.09
CA THR A 526 15.37 23.46 -1.06
C THR A 526 15.65 24.95 -0.87
N ILE A 527 14.89 25.64 -0.01
CA ILE A 527 15.15 27.04 0.34
C ILE A 527 16.21 27.15 1.44
N ALA A 528 16.12 26.34 2.51
CA ALA A 528 17.08 26.38 3.63
C ALA A 528 18.53 26.08 3.21
N SER A 529 18.74 25.14 2.28
CA SER A 529 20.07 24.72 1.81
C SER A 529 20.82 25.79 0.99
N LYS A 530 20.14 26.83 0.48
CA LYS A 530 20.78 27.94 -0.26
C LYS A 530 20.80 29.27 0.48
N GLY A 531 20.30 29.33 1.73
CA GLY A 531 20.34 30.52 2.57
C GLY A 531 21.69 30.79 3.24
N LYS A 532 22.53 29.77 3.43
CA LYS A 532 23.89 29.89 4.03
C LYS A 532 25.00 29.87 2.97
N GLY A 533 24.88 30.72 1.95
CA GLY A 533 25.82 30.81 0.83
C GLY A 533 26.51 32.17 0.74
N GLY A 534 27.37 32.52 1.71
CA GLY A 534 28.15 33.77 1.61
C GLY A 534 28.78 34.31 2.89
N ALA A 535 29.80 33.62 3.41
CA ALA A 535 30.96 34.19 4.12
C ALA A 535 31.84 33.04 4.67
N LEU A 536 33.15 33.11 4.43
CA LEU A 536 34.15 32.31 5.14
C LEU A 536 34.99 33.25 6.01
N ALA A 537 35.46 32.69 7.13
CA ALA A 537 36.48 33.19 8.05
C ALA A 537 36.09 34.18 9.18
N ALA A 538 36.73 33.87 10.33
CA ALA A 538 37.04 34.68 11.51
C ALA A 538 35.96 34.85 12.61
N ASP A 539 36.31 34.31 13.77
CA ASP A 539 35.72 34.62 15.09
C ASP A 539 35.89 36.10 15.48
N ILE A 540 35.04 36.55 16.39
CA ILE A 540 35.38 37.43 17.53
C ILE A 540 34.31 37.18 18.60
N ASP A 541 34.72 36.57 19.71
CA ASP A 541 34.03 36.66 21.00
C ASP A 541 34.21 38.07 21.57
N ILE A 542 33.23 38.54 22.37
CA ILE A 542 33.53 39.27 23.60
C ILE A 542 32.30 39.28 24.53
N ASP A 543 32.55 38.88 25.78
CA ASP A 543 31.62 38.83 26.91
C ASP A 543 31.06 40.18 27.35
N THR A 544 29.97 40.14 28.15
CA THR A 544 29.85 40.72 29.52
C THR A 544 28.36 40.71 29.97
N VAL A 545 27.91 40.39 31.20
CA VAL A 545 28.54 40.05 32.51
C VAL A 545 27.62 39.07 33.30
N GLY A 546 28.19 38.07 34.00
CA GLY A 546 27.74 37.52 35.31
C GLY A 546 26.41 36.71 35.41
N THR A 547 26.28 35.71 36.28
CA THR A 547 27.21 35.16 37.30
C THR A 547 26.79 33.75 37.75
N GLU A 548 27.76 32.98 38.29
CA GLU A 548 27.64 31.78 39.17
C GLU A 548 27.39 30.38 38.53
N GLY A 549 28.44 29.53 38.63
CA GLY A 549 28.39 28.05 38.52
C GLY A 549 27.82 27.38 39.79
N TRP A 550 28.00 26.09 40.12
CA TRP A 550 29.05 25.07 39.85
C TRP A 550 28.37 23.67 39.85
N GLY A 551 28.91 22.56 39.34
CA GLY A 551 30.16 22.26 38.63
C GLY A 551 30.23 20.77 38.20
N GLU A 552 31.19 20.45 37.32
CA GLU A 552 32.14 19.31 37.37
C GLU A 552 31.60 17.84 37.33
N ASP A 553 32.18 16.86 36.59
CA ASP A 553 33.45 16.78 35.83
C ASP A 553 33.38 15.80 34.64
N ALA A 554 34.18 16.07 33.60
CA ALA A 554 34.89 15.07 32.79
C ALA A 554 35.93 15.76 31.88
N GLU A 555 37.21 15.70 32.25
CA GLU A 555 38.31 16.36 31.53
C GLU A 555 38.57 15.76 30.13
N LEU A 556 39.01 16.64 29.21
CA LEU A 556 39.70 16.26 27.97
C LEU A 556 41.19 16.60 28.11
N GLN A 557 42.06 15.64 27.81
CA GLN A 557 43.46 15.89 27.49
C GLN A 557 43.74 15.45 26.04
N LEU A 558 44.07 16.44 25.22
CA LEU A 558 45.00 16.32 24.10
C LEU A 558 46.40 16.70 24.66
N ASP A 559 47.55 16.65 23.97
CA ASP A 559 47.89 16.29 22.59
C ASP A 559 48.78 15.00 22.62
N GLU A 560 49.77 14.66 21.80
CA GLU A 560 50.46 15.30 20.66
C GLU A 560 51.01 14.20 19.71
N ASP A 561 50.89 14.43 18.40
CA ASP A 561 51.61 13.87 17.24
C ASP A 561 50.66 13.67 16.04
N GLY A 562 50.59 14.69 15.18
CA GLY A 562 49.79 14.65 13.97
C GLY A 562 50.55 14.07 12.77
N PHE A 563 49.93 13.14 12.03
CA PHE A 563 50.09 13.02 10.58
C PHE A 563 48.94 12.18 10.00
N VAL A 564 48.18 12.75 9.07
CA VAL A 564 47.27 11.98 8.19
C VAL A 564 47.62 12.35 6.76
N GLU A 565 48.51 11.57 6.15
CA GLU A 565 48.79 11.66 4.73
C GLU A 565 47.70 10.92 3.94
N ALA A 566 47.18 11.57 2.91
CA ALA A 566 46.31 10.94 1.93
C ALA A 566 47.11 10.62 0.67
N THR A 567 46.98 9.42 0.11
CA THR A 567 47.26 9.21 -1.32
C THR A 567 46.47 8.05 -1.90
N GLU A 568 46.12 8.19 -3.17
CA GLU A 568 45.31 7.27 -3.97
C GLU A 568 46.16 6.17 -4.64
N GLY A 569 45.49 5.10 -5.09
CA GLY A 569 45.61 4.72 -6.49
C GLY A 569 46.23 3.36 -6.88
N LEU A 570 45.54 2.71 -7.84
CA LEU A 570 46.02 1.70 -8.80
C LEU A 570 46.32 0.28 -8.24
N GLY A 571 46.01 -0.82 -8.94
CA GLY A 571 45.32 -1.00 -10.23
C GLY A 571 45.52 -2.43 -10.78
N ASP A 572 44.70 -2.81 -11.78
CA ASP A 572 44.76 -4.03 -12.63
C ASP A 572 44.62 -5.45 -12.01
N ASP A 573 44.18 -6.48 -12.75
CA ASP A 573 43.12 -6.60 -13.78
C ASP A 573 42.90 -8.11 -14.09
N ALA A 574 41.70 -8.54 -14.51
CA ALA A 574 41.46 -9.83 -15.21
C ALA A 574 40.01 -9.99 -15.71
N LEU A 575 39.78 -9.76 -17.01
CA LEU A 575 38.48 -9.86 -17.68
C LEU A 575 38.03 -11.30 -18.06
N GLY A 576 36.72 -11.52 -18.23
CA GLY A 576 36.17 -12.76 -18.78
C GLY A 576 34.67 -12.77 -19.13
N LYS A 577 34.31 -12.16 -20.28
CA LYS A 577 33.04 -12.18 -21.05
C LYS A 577 32.16 -13.45 -20.86
N GLY A 578 30.83 -13.44 -20.96
CA GLY A 578 29.88 -12.44 -21.48
C GLY A 578 28.93 -13.10 -22.51
N GLN A 579 27.62 -12.89 -22.42
CA GLN A 579 26.66 -13.41 -23.43
C GLN A 579 25.40 -12.54 -23.50
N GLU A 580 25.20 -11.88 -24.64
CA GLU A 580 23.92 -11.32 -25.06
C GLU A 580 23.12 -12.42 -25.78
N GLU A 581 21.83 -12.56 -25.47
CA GLU A 581 20.85 -13.11 -26.42
C GLU A 581 19.65 -12.16 -26.48
N GLY A 582 19.23 -11.82 -27.70
CA GLY A 582 18.10 -10.93 -27.94
C GLY A 582 16.78 -11.68 -27.88
N GLY A 583 15.92 -11.31 -26.94
CA GLY A 583 14.48 -11.54 -27.02
C GLY A 583 13.82 -10.43 -27.85
N GLY A 584 12.87 -10.78 -28.71
CA GLY A 584 12.00 -9.79 -29.36
C GLY A 584 11.16 -9.02 -28.33
N TRP A 585 10.51 -7.95 -28.76
CA TRP A 585 9.63 -7.14 -27.92
C TRP A 585 8.51 -8.03 -27.37
N ASP A 586 8.66 -8.47 -26.12
CA ASP A 586 7.63 -9.20 -25.40
C ASP A 586 6.54 -8.18 -25.06
N VAL A 587 5.49 -8.21 -25.86
CA VAL A 587 4.35 -7.33 -25.70
C VAL A 587 3.59 -7.88 -24.50
N GLU A 588 3.67 -7.19 -23.36
CA GLU A 588 2.73 -7.37 -22.26
C GLU A 588 1.34 -6.94 -22.76
N GLU A 589 0.71 -7.83 -23.56
CA GLU A 589 -0.50 -7.59 -24.34
C GLU A 589 -1.79 -7.77 -23.51
N ASP A 590 -1.67 -7.62 -22.20
CA ASP A 590 -2.76 -7.42 -21.25
C ASP A 590 -2.58 -6.05 -20.57
N LEU A 591 -3.20 -5.03 -21.18
CA LEU A 591 -3.47 -3.76 -20.50
C LEU A 591 -4.44 -4.02 -19.35
N GLU A 592 -3.90 -4.34 -18.17
CA GLU A 592 -4.69 -4.47 -16.94
C GLU A 592 -5.57 -3.22 -16.78
N LEU A 593 -6.87 -3.45 -16.62
CA LEU A 593 -7.84 -2.38 -16.42
C LEU A 593 -7.43 -1.56 -15.21
N PRO A 594 -7.27 -0.22 -15.32
CA PRO A 594 -7.05 0.62 -14.16
C PRO A 594 -8.11 0.32 -13.09
N PRO A 595 -7.74 0.13 -11.81
CA PRO A 595 -8.63 -0.40 -10.77
C PRO A 595 -9.86 0.48 -10.47
N GLU A 596 -9.94 1.68 -11.05
CA GLU A 596 -11.14 2.52 -11.07
C GLU A 596 -12.29 1.95 -11.94
N LEU A 597 -12.00 1.01 -12.84
CA LEU A 597 -12.99 0.37 -13.74
C LEU A 597 -13.48 -1.00 -13.26
N ASP A 598 -12.80 -1.63 -12.31
CA ASP A 598 -13.12 -2.98 -11.84
C ASP A 598 -14.04 -2.94 -10.62
N ILE A 599 -15.34 -2.71 -10.87
CA ILE A 599 -16.36 -2.53 -9.83
C ILE A 599 -16.67 -3.86 -9.16
N SER A 600 -15.87 -4.23 -8.16
CA SER A 600 -16.21 -5.29 -7.21
C SER A 600 -17.55 -4.98 -6.51
N PRO A 601 -18.53 -5.90 -6.48
CA PRO A 601 -19.84 -5.66 -5.89
C PRO A 601 -19.78 -5.73 -4.36
N GLY A 602 -19.19 -4.69 -3.73
CA GLY A 602 -18.81 -4.77 -2.30
C GLY A 602 -18.61 -3.46 -1.53
N ALA A 603 -18.80 -2.28 -2.12
CA ALA A 603 -18.92 -1.02 -1.37
C ALA A 603 -19.59 0.08 -2.21
N ALA A 604 -20.78 0.53 -1.82
CA ALA A 604 -21.46 1.67 -2.42
C ALA A 604 -21.67 2.77 -1.36
N GLY A 605 -21.32 4.00 -1.73
CA GLY A 605 -21.41 5.19 -0.86
C GLY A 605 -20.07 5.50 -0.15
N GLY A 606 -19.58 6.73 -0.18
CA GLY A 606 -20.06 7.94 -0.86
C GLY A 606 -18.97 9.03 -0.80
N ALA A 607 -19.16 10.13 -1.52
CA ALA A 607 -18.31 11.30 -1.35
C ALA A 607 -18.70 12.08 -0.07
N GLU A 608 -17.76 12.92 0.39
CA GLU A 608 -17.84 13.89 1.50
C GLU A 608 -17.41 13.42 2.91
N ASP A 609 -16.85 14.41 3.63
CA ASP A 609 -16.25 14.42 4.96
C ASP A 609 -14.99 13.57 5.27
N GLY A 610 -14.14 14.16 6.12
CA GLY A 610 -12.85 13.63 6.58
C GLY A 610 -12.96 12.50 7.60
N PHE A 611 -13.70 11.44 7.25
CA PHE A 611 -13.82 10.24 8.08
C PHE A 611 -12.59 9.34 7.95
N PHE A 612 -11.84 9.19 9.04
CA PHE A 612 -10.80 8.17 9.16
C PHE A 612 -11.44 6.78 9.33
N VAL A 613 -11.26 5.91 8.34
CA VAL A 613 -11.61 4.48 8.46
C VAL A 613 -10.36 3.71 8.92
N PRO A 614 -10.38 3.04 10.08
CA PRO A 614 -9.24 2.24 10.53
C PRO A 614 -9.03 1.04 9.58
N PRO A 615 -7.77 0.71 9.21
CA PRO A 615 -7.50 -0.37 8.29
C PRO A 615 -7.90 -1.73 8.87
N THR A 616 -8.43 -2.60 8.01
CA THR A 616 -8.77 -3.98 8.39
C THR A 616 -7.50 -4.84 8.50
N LYS A 617 -7.57 -5.89 9.34
CA LYS A 617 -6.46 -6.81 9.52
C LYS A 617 -6.25 -7.64 8.25
N GLY A 618 -5.02 -7.66 7.73
CA GLY A 618 -4.60 -8.62 6.71
C GLY A 618 -4.53 -10.05 7.25
N THR A 619 -4.35 -11.02 6.36
CA THR A 619 -4.15 -12.43 6.70
C THR A 619 -2.90 -12.61 7.58
N SER A 620 -3.01 -13.34 8.70
CA SER A 620 -1.86 -13.60 9.56
C SER A 620 -0.86 -14.57 8.89
N PRO A 621 0.46 -14.45 9.15
CA PRO A 621 1.45 -15.40 8.63
C PRO A 621 1.15 -16.87 9.00
N THR A 622 0.57 -17.10 10.18
CA THR A 622 0.11 -18.43 10.61
C THR A 622 -1.00 -19.00 9.74
N GLN A 623 -1.91 -18.16 9.23
CA GLN A 623 -2.95 -18.61 8.30
C GLN A 623 -2.36 -18.90 6.92
N ILE A 624 -1.37 -18.12 6.48
CA ILE A 624 -0.61 -18.39 5.25
C ILE A 624 0.07 -19.77 5.31
N TRP A 625 0.67 -20.13 6.46
CA TRP A 625 1.25 -21.46 6.68
C TRP A 625 0.24 -22.61 6.55
N CYS A 626 -0.97 -22.44 7.11
CA CYS A 626 -2.06 -23.42 6.99
C CYS A 626 -2.62 -23.53 5.57
N ASN A 627 -2.52 -22.49 4.75
CA ASN A 627 -2.99 -22.50 3.36
C ASN A 627 -1.97 -23.18 2.42
N ASN A 628 -0.67 -23.01 2.70
CA ASN A 628 0.42 -23.46 1.83
C ASN A 628 0.98 -24.86 2.16
N SER A 629 0.52 -25.48 3.26
CA SER A 629 1.02 -26.78 3.71
C SER A 629 -0.12 -27.76 3.96
N GLN A 630 0.23 -29.05 3.92
CA GLN A 630 -0.59 -30.16 4.43
C GLN A 630 0.21 -31.07 5.36
N LEU A 631 1.33 -30.57 5.92
CA LEU A 631 2.17 -31.28 6.89
C LEU A 631 1.68 -30.96 8.31
N PRO A 632 1.36 -31.97 9.15
CA PRO A 632 0.81 -31.73 10.48
C PRO A 632 1.61 -30.76 11.35
N VAL A 633 2.94 -30.82 11.29
CA VAL A 633 3.83 -29.95 12.08
C VAL A 633 3.67 -28.46 11.75
N ASP A 634 3.41 -28.11 10.48
CA ASP A 634 3.26 -26.71 10.07
C ASP A 634 1.97 -26.10 10.66
N HIS A 635 0.90 -26.88 10.71
CA HIS A 635 -0.38 -26.47 11.31
C HIS A 635 -0.27 -26.35 12.84
N ILE A 636 0.56 -27.18 13.50
CA ILE A 636 0.86 -27.05 14.94
C ILE A 636 1.71 -25.80 15.21
N LEU A 637 2.71 -25.51 14.36
CA LEU A 637 3.51 -24.28 14.43
C LEU A 637 2.66 -23.02 14.23
N ALA A 638 1.65 -23.09 13.36
CA ALA A 638 0.64 -22.04 13.16
C ALA A 638 -0.35 -21.88 14.32
N GLY A 639 -0.41 -22.83 15.26
CA GLY A 639 -1.40 -22.88 16.34
C GLY A 639 -2.79 -23.40 15.93
N SER A 640 -2.96 -23.88 14.69
CA SER A 640 -4.21 -24.46 14.20
C SER A 640 -4.29 -25.96 14.54
N PHE A 641 -4.48 -26.25 15.83
CA PHE A 641 -4.46 -27.64 16.31
C PHE A 641 -5.56 -28.52 15.72
N GLU A 642 -6.75 -27.98 15.45
CA GLU A 642 -7.85 -28.75 14.84
C GLU A 642 -7.50 -29.24 13.43
N THR A 643 -6.91 -28.38 12.59
CA THR A 643 -6.49 -28.77 11.24
C THR A 643 -5.31 -29.75 11.28
N ALA A 644 -4.36 -29.57 12.19
CA ALA A 644 -3.29 -30.55 12.44
C ALA A 644 -3.83 -31.92 12.90
N MET A 645 -4.82 -31.94 13.78
CA MET A 645 -5.47 -33.17 14.24
C MET A 645 -6.21 -33.87 13.10
N ARG A 646 -6.89 -33.11 12.22
CA ARG A 646 -7.56 -33.65 11.03
C ARG A 646 -6.56 -34.30 10.07
N LEU A 647 -5.45 -33.62 9.76
CA LEU A 647 -4.37 -34.19 8.94
C LEU A 647 -3.81 -35.48 9.56
N LEU A 648 -3.55 -35.53 10.87
CA LEU A 648 -3.10 -36.75 11.55
C LEU A 648 -4.15 -37.87 11.59
N HIS A 649 -5.44 -37.52 11.60
CA HIS A 649 -6.53 -38.51 11.49
C HIS A 649 -6.53 -39.17 10.11
N ASP A 650 -6.54 -38.36 9.05
CA ASP A 650 -6.71 -38.82 7.67
C ASP A 650 -5.42 -39.45 7.09
N GLN A 651 -4.25 -38.96 7.48
CA GLN A 651 -2.95 -39.44 6.98
C GLN A 651 -2.41 -40.64 7.77
N VAL A 652 -2.54 -40.65 9.11
CA VAL A 652 -1.87 -41.65 9.97
C VAL A 652 -2.80 -42.30 11.01
N GLY A 653 -4.11 -42.04 10.94
CA GLY A 653 -5.14 -42.78 11.68
C GLY A 653 -5.22 -42.47 13.17
N VAL A 654 -4.83 -41.26 13.57
CA VAL A 654 -4.86 -40.83 14.98
C VAL A 654 -6.30 -40.49 15.41
N ILE A 655 -6.73 -41.07 16.52
CA ILE A 655 -8.03 -40.81 17.16
C ILE A 655 -7.91 -40.30 18.59
N GLN A 656 -6.90 -40.77 19.34
CA GLN A 656 -6.67 -40.38 20.73
C GLN A 656 -5.46 -39.44 20.82
N PHE A 657 -5.73 -38.14 20.90
CA PHE A 657 -4.71 -37.09 20.89
C PHE A 657 -4.15 -36.73 22.27
N GLY A 658 -4.68 -37.29 23.37
CA GLY A 658 -4.16 -37.06 24.72
C GLY A 658 -2.63 -37.20 24.86
N PRO A 659 -2.01 -38.32 24.38
CA PRO A 659 -0.56 -38.50 24.39
C PRO A 659 0.23 -37.50 23.52
N TYR A 660 -0.40 -36.85 22.54
CA TYR A 660 0.23 -35.83 21.69
C TYR A 660 0.38 -34.46 22.37
N LYS A 661 -0.30 -34.20 23.50
CA LYS A 661 -0.37 -32.88 24.17
C LYS A 661 1.00 -32.22 24.36
N GLN A 662 2.00 -32.96 24.83
CA GLN A 662 3.35 -32.41 25.04
C GLN A 662 4.04 -32.04 23.71
N LEU A 663 3.97 -32.90 22.70
CA LEU A 663 4.54 -32.64 21.38
C LEU A 663 3.89 -31.44 20.69
N PHE A 664 2.56 -31.29 20.83
CA PHE A 664 1.81 -30.16 20.29
C PHE A 664 2.21 -28.84 20.95
N LEU A 665 2.20 -28.77 22.29
CA LEU A 665 2.52 -27.54 23.02
C LEU A 665 3.98 -27.10 22.84
N GLN A 666 4.94 -28.04 22.88
CA GLN A 666 6.35 -27.74 22.63
C GLN A 666 6.62 -27.34 21.18
N THR A 667 5.81 -27.82 20.23
CA THR A 667 5.91 -27.41 18.81
C THR A 667 5.31 -26.03 18.59
N TYR A 668 4.14 -25.74 19.15
CA TYR A 668 3.55 -24.40 19.12
C TYR A 668 4.46 -23.35 19.75
N ALA A 669 5.09 -23.65 20.89
CA ALA A 669 5.98 -22.72 21.60
C ALA A 669 7.19 -22.27 20.77
N ARG A 670 7.68 -23.08 19.82
CA ARG A 670 8.78 -22.72 18.91
C ARG A 670 8.33 -22.11 17.57
N GLY A 671 7.03 -21.88 17.37
CA GLY A 671 6.46 -21.40 16.10
C GLY A 671 6.70 -19.92 15.81
N ARG A 672 7.02 -19.09 16.81
CA ARG A 672 7.17 -17.63 16.65
C ARG A 672 8.23 -17.06 17.59
N THR A 673 8.96 -16.05 17.12
CA THR A 673 9.83 -15.21 17.95
C THR A 673 9.06 -14.00 18.46
N THR A 674 9.52 -13.36 19.53
CA THR A 674 8.94 -12.11 20.06
C THR A 674 10.04 -11.06 20.19
N TYR A 675 9.74 -9.81 19.84
CA TYR A 675 10.66 -8.69 19.98
C TYR A 675 9.89 -7.41 20.34
N GLN A 676 10.52 -6.52 21.09
CA GLN A 676 9.93 -5.24 21.45
C GLN A 676 10.18 -4.22 20.32
N ALA A 677 9.14 -3.49 19.93
CA ALA A 677 9.25 -2.44 18.92
C ALA A 677 9.51 -1.08 19.58
N LEU A 678 8.54 -0.58 20.35
CA LEU A 678 8.68 0.60 21.18
C LEU A 678 8.57 0.24 22.68
N PRO A 679 9.20 1.00 23.58
CA PRO A 679 8.95 0.91 25.01
C PRO A 679 7.46 1.01 25.33
N CYS A 680 7.02 0.32 26.39
CA CYS A 680 5.65 0.33 26.92
C CYS A 680 4.51 -0.14 25.97
N LEU A 681 4.81 -0.56 24.74
CA LEU A 681 3.85 -1.19 23.83
C LEU A 681 3.92 -2.73 23.85
N PRO A 682 2.84 -3.44 23.47
CA PRO A 682 2.86 -4.89 23.28
C PRO A 682 3.96 -5.32 22.28
N SER A 683 4.63 -6.44 22.58
CA SER A 683 5.68 -6.98 21.72
C SER A 683 5.14 -7.46 20.37
N MET A 684 5.98 -7.34 19.34
CA MET A 684 5.72 -7.85 17.99
C MET A 684 6.15 -9.32 17.90
N TYR A 685 5.47 -10.09 17.05
CA TYR A 685 5.82 -11.49 16.76
C TYR A 685 6.48 -11.62 15.39
N GLY A 686 7.64 -12.27 15.36
CA GLY A 686 8.30 -12.73 14.13
C GLY A 686 7.90 -14.17 13.80
N TYR A 687 7.65 -14.44 12.52
CA TYR A 687 7.22 -15.75 12.02
C TYR A 687 8.29 -16.32 11.08
N PRO A 688 9.30 -17.06 11.58
CA PRO A 688 10.43 -17.51 10.78
C PRO A 688 10.01 -18.60 9.78
N ASN A 689 10.28 -18.34 8.50
CA ASN A 689 9.97 -19.25 7.40
C ASN A 689 11.17 -20.15 7.05
N ARG A 690 10.94 -21.39 6.59
CA ARG A 690 12.01 -22.24 6.02
C ARG A 690 12.45 -21.75 4.64
N ASN A 691 11.53 -21.23 3.85
CA ASN A 691 11.75 -20.64 2.52
C ASN A 691 11.89 -19.10 2.58
N TRP A 692 12.51 -18.56 3.64
CA TRP A 692 12.53 -17.13 3.94
C TRP A 692 13.10 -16.22 2.84
N LYS A 693 13.94 -16.75 1.93
CA LYS A 693 14.48 -16.00 0.78
C LYS A 693 13.39 -15.56 -0.20
N ASP A 694 12.46 -16.46 -0.50
CA ASP A 694 11.50 -16.32 -1.62
C ASP A 694 10.02 -16.41 -1.15
N ALA A 695 9.79 -16.41 0.17
CA ALA A 695 8.47 -16.55 0.79
C ALA A 695 7.48 -15.43 0.44
N GLY A 696 7.97 -14.19 0.30
CA GLY A 696 7.14 -13.00 0.15
C GLY A 696 6.04 -12.90 1.22
N LEU A 697 4.88 -12.33 0.84
CA LEU A 697 3.71 -12.21 1.72
C LEU A 697 2.81 -13.46 1.72
N LYS A 698 2.77 -14.20 0.60
CA LYS A 698 1.77 -15.26 0.36
C LYS A 698 2.32 -16.69 0.34
N ASN A 699 3.62 -16.90 0.15
CA ASN A 699 4.20 -18.23 -0.08
C ASN A 699 5.02 -18.75 1.12
N GLY A 700 5.00 -18.05 2.26
CA GLY A 700 5.71 -18.48 3.47
C GLY A 700 5.22 -19.83 4.00
N VAL A 701 6.17 -20.63 4.48
CA VAL A 701 5.95 -21.87 5.25
C VAL A 701 6.97 -21.95 6.39
N PRO A 702 6.63 -22.51 7.57
CA PRO A 702 7.39 -22.28 8.80
C PRO A 702 8.74 -23.02 8.85
N ALA A 703 9.64 -22.51 9.70
CA ALA A 703 10.97 -23.08 9.92
C ALA A 703 10.94 -24.52 10.48
N VAL A 704 11.88 -25.36 10.03
CA VAL A 704 11.99 -26.77 10.44
C VAL A 704 12.72 -26.88 11.78
N GLY A 705 11.96 -27.05 12.86
CA GLY A 705 12.48 -27.16 14.23
C GLY A 705 12.70 -28.58 14.78
N LEU A 706 12.50 -29.62 13.97
CA LEU A 706 12.80 -31.02 14.30
C LEU A 706 13.29 -31.73 13.03
N LYS A 707 14.50 -32.29 13.08
CA LYS A 707 15.12 -33.01 11.95
C LYS A 707 15.14 -34.52 12.20
N LEU A 708 15.20 -35.30 11.13
CA LEU A 708 15.29 -36.77 11.21
C LEU A 708 16.51 -37.22 12.04
N ASN A 709 17.66 -36.56 11.85
CA ASN A 709 18.90 -36.81 12.61
C ASN A 709 18.73 -36.66 14.12
N ASP A 710 17.90 -35.72 14.60
CA ASP A 710 17.64 -35.54 16.03
C ASP A 710 16.93 -36.77 16.62
N LEU A 711 16.03 -37.39 15.85
CA LEU A 711 15.35 -38.62 16.24
C LEU A 711 16.28 -39.84 16.19
N ILE A 712 17.18 -39.91 15.21
CA ILE A 712 18.21 -40.95 15.11
C ILE A 712 19.21 -40.85 16.28
N GLN A 713 19.57 -39.65 16.73
CA GLN A 713 20.39 -39.46 17.94
C GLN A 713 19.65 -39.92 19.20
N ARG A 714 18.36 -39.57 19.37
CA ARG A 714 17.52 -40.06 20.48
C ARG A 714 17.39 -41.59 20.49
N LEU A 715 17.46 -42.24 19.34
CA LEU A 715 17.42 -43.71 19.22
C LEU A 715 18.59 -44.38 19.95
N GLN A 716 19.78 -43.76 19.97
CA GLN A 716 20.95 -44.29 20.68
C GLN A 716 20.72 -44.36 22.20
N LEU A 717 20.07 -43.34 22.78
CA LEU A 717 19.66 -43.36 24.19
C LEU A 717 18.65 -44.50 24.46
N CYS A 718 17.73 -44.76 23.53
CA CYS A 718 16.78 -45.86 23.66
C CYS A 718 17.47 -47.24 23.65
N TYR A 719 18.51 -47.41 22.84
CA TYR A 719 19.35 -48.61 22.85
C TYR A 719 20.14 -48.77 24.16
N GLN A 720 20.69 -47.69 24.72
CA GLN A 720 21.36 -47.71 26.02
C GLN A 720 20.41 -48.11 27.15
N LEU A 721 19.23 -47.51 27.24
CA LEU A 721 18.19 -47.86 28.22
C LEU A 721 17.75 -49.33 28.09
N THR A 722 17.64 -49.83 26.85
CA THR A 722 17.32 -51.24 26.57
C THR A 722 18.44 -52.18 27.03
N THR A 723 19.70 -51.84 26.77
CA THR A 723 20.88 -52.61 27.22
C THR A 723 20.99 -52.67 28.74
N VAL A 724 20.66 -51.57 29.45
CA VAL A 724 20.66 -51.50 30.92
C VAL A 724 19.44 -52.20 31.54
N GLY A 725 18.39 -52.49 30.76
CA GLY A 725 17.20 -53.22 31.21
C GLY A 725 16.08 -52.34 31.76
N LYS A 726 16.14 -51.02 31.57
CA LYS A 726 15.09 -50.05 31.95
C LYS A 726 13.95 -50.04 30.91
N PHE A 727 13.16 -51.11 30.89
CA PHE A 727 12.23 -51.36 29.78
C PHE A 727 11.05 -50.38 29.72
N GLU A 728 10.46 -49.94 30.83
CA GLU A 728 9.37 -48.93 30.78
C GLU A 728 9.87 -47.60 30.19
N GLU A 729 10.98 -47.07 30.71
CA GLU A 729 11.60 -45.82 30.25
C GLU A 729 12.00 -45.91 28.77
N ALA A 730 12.56 -47.05 28.33
CA ALA A 730 12.89 -47.28 26.93
C ALA A 730 11.64 -47.26 26.03
N VAL A 731 10.55 -47.95 26.42
CA VAL A 731 9.28 -47.97 25.66
C VAL A 731 8.68 -46.57 25.53
N GLU A 732 8.72 -45.74 26.58
CA GLU A 732 8.27 -44.36 26.51
C GLU A 732 9.11 -43.50 25.54
N LYS A 733 10.44 -43.64 25.56
CA LYS A 733 11.32 -42.91 24.64
C LYS A 733 11.15 -43.39 23.19
N PHE A 734 11.05 -44.70 22.93
CA PHE A 734 10.72 -45.22 21.59
C PHE A 734 9.35 -44.73 21.10
N ARG A 735 8.33 -44.67 21.97
CA ARG A 735 7.01 -44.14 21.62
C ARG A 735 7.08 -42.64 21.33
N SER A 736 7.84 -41.87 22.11
CA SER A 736 8.09 -40.44 21.85
C SER A 736 8.73 -40.21 20.49
N ILE A 737 9.72 -41.03 20.09
CA ILE A 737 10.31 -40.98 18.75
C ILE A 737 9.25 -41.31 17.69
N LEU A 738 8.53 -42.42 17.84
CA LEU A 738 7.51 -42.88 16.88
C LEU A 738 6.43 -41.80 16.63
N LEU A 739 5.92 -41.17 17.70
CA LEU A 739 4.96 -40.07 17.61
C LEU A 739 5.56 -38.74 17.11
N SER A 740 6.88 -38.60 17.14
CA SER A 740 7.57 -37.42 16.55
C SER A 740 7.79 -37.56 15.04
N VAL A 741 7.77 -38.76 14.46
CA VAL A 741 8.00 -38.96 13.02
C VAL A 741 6.95 -38.26 12.13
N PRO A 742 5.63 -38.32 12.41
CA PRO A 742 4.62 -37.53 11.69
C PRO A 742 4.76 -36.01 11.81
N LEU A 743 5.68 -35.52 12.67
CA LEU A 743 5.95 -34.11 12.89
C LEU A 743 7.28 -33.64 12.25
N LEU A 744 7.84 -34.44 11.33
CA LEU A 744 9.00 -34.05 10.53
C LEU A 744 8.58 -33.26 9.28
N VAL A 745 9.50 -32.40 8.83
CA VAL A 745 9.55 -31.89 7.45
C VAL A 745 10.84 -32.43 6.84
N VAL A 746 10.73 -33.03 5.65
CA VAL A 746 11.75 -33.86 5.02
C VAL A 746 11.85 -33.53 3.54
N ASP A 747 13.08 -33.41 3.01
CA ASP A 747 13.29 -32.93 1.65
C ASP A 747 13.36 -34.09 0.64
N ASN A 748 14.00 -35.20 1.00
CA ASN A 748 14.35 -36.27 0.06
C ASN A 748 13.54 -37.56 0.23
N LYS A 749 13.31 -38.29 -0.87
CA LYS A 749 12.66 -39.62 -0.84
C LYS A 749 13.42 -40.66 0.02
N GLN A 750 14.75 -40.54 0.12
CA GLN A 750 15.58 -41.42 0.95
C GLN A 750 15.26 -41.22 2.44
N GLU A 751 15.21 -39.97 2.89
CA GLU A 751 14.85 -39.62 4.27
C GLU A 751 13.42 -40.04 4.63
N ILE A 752 12.47 -40.03 3.68
CA ILE A 752 11.12 -40.61 3.89
C ILE A 752 11.21 -42.12 4.16
N ALA A 753 12.06 -42.85 3.43
CA ALA A 753 12.27 -44.28 3.65
C ALA A 753 12.97 -44.54 5.01
N GLU A 754 13.96 -43.73 5.38
CA GLU A 754 14.61 -43.79 6.70
C GLU A 754 13.63 -43.49 7.84
N ALA A 755 12.72 -42.52 7.68
CA ALA A 755 11.67 -42.22 8.64
C ALA A 755 10.70 -43.42 8.82
N GLN A 756 10.35 -44.12 7.75
CA GLN A 756 9.55 -45.36 7.82
C GLN A 756 10.31 -46.52 8.46
N GLN A 757 11.62 -46.65 8.20
CA GLN A 757 12.48 -47.61 8.89
C GLN A 757 12.59 -47.29 10.38
N LEU A 758 12.70 -46.02 10.76
CA LEU A 758 12.72 -45.56 12.15
C LEU A 758 11.42 -45.92 12.89
N ILE A 759 10.25 -45.67 12.27
CA ILE A 759 8.96 -46.13 12.81
C ILE A 759 8.96 -47.65 13.01
N THR A 760 9.48 -48.40 12.03
CA THR A 760 9.55 -49.87 12.09
C THR A 760 10.44 -50.33 13.25
N ILE A 761 11.62 -49.73 13.43
CA ILE A 761 12.51 -50.01 14.57
C ILE A 761 11.78 -49.72 15.89
N CYS A 762 11.15 -48.54 16.03
CA CYS A 762 10.40 -48.22 17.25
C CYS A 762 9.26 -49.23 17.51
N ARG A 763 8.55 -49.71 16.48
CA ARG A 763 7.56 -50.80 16.60
C ARG A 763 8.19 -52.07 17.18
N GLU A 764 9.25 -52.59 16.55
CA GLU A 764 9.87 -53.87 16.94
C GLU A 764 10.29 -53.85 18.42
N TYR A 765 10.94 -52.76 18.84
CA TYR A 765 11.35 -52.58 20.23
C TYR A 765 10.16 -52.42 21.18
N ILE A 766 9.15 -51.61 20.85
CA ILE A 766 7.98 -51.44 21.73
C ILE A 766 7.21 -52.76 21.90
N VAL A 767 6.94 -53.50 20.82
CA VAL A 767 6.20 -54.76 20.89
C VAL A 767 6.98 -55.80 21.68
N GLY A 768 8.27 -55.96 21.39
CA GLY A 768 9.14 -56.93 22.06
C GLY A 768 9.35 -56.62 23.55
N LEU A 769 9.65 -55.37 23.90
CA LEU A 769 9.83 -54.95 25.29
C LEU A 769 8.52 -55.01 26.09
N SER A 770 7.38 -54.66 25.49
CA SER A 770 6.07 -54.81 26.15
C SER A 770 5.75 -56.28 26.44
N MET A 771 6.10 -57.19 25.52
CA MET A 771 5.97 -58.63 25.74
C MET A 771 6.87 -59.13 26.88
N GLU A 772 8.12 -58.66 26.96
CA GLU A 772 9.05 -59.03 28.04
C GLU A 772 8.62 -58.48 29.40
N ILE A 773 8.04 -57.28 29.45
CA ILE A 773 7.42 -56.71 30.66
C ILE A 773 6.25 -57.59 31.13
N GLU A 774 5.32 -57.96 30.24
CA GLU A 774 4.20 -58.85 30.60
C GLU A 774 4.67 -60.27 30.97
N ARG A 775 5.70 -60.80 30.30
CA ARG A 775 6.33 -62.09 30.65
C ARG A 775 6.93 -62.08 32.06
N LYS A 776 7.44 -60.92 32.54
CA LYS A 776 7.94 -60.76 33.91
C LYS A 776 6.82 -60.66 34.95
N LYS A 777 5.63 -60.16 34.59
CA LYS A 777 4.46 -60.07 35.49
C LYS A 777 3.75 -61.41 35.71
N LEU A 778 3.82 -62.33 34.74
CA LEU A 778 3.16 -63.62 34.82
C LEU A 778 3.73 -64.52 35.95
N PRO A 779 2.87 -65.19 36.75
CA PRO A 779 3.29 -66.14 37.78
C PRO A 779 3.95 -67.40 37.17
N LYS A 780 4.71 -68.14 37.98
CA LYS A 780 5.55 -69.27 37.54
C LYS A 780 5.19 -70.60 38.21
N GLU A 781 4.14 -70.62 39.03
CA GLU A 781 3.79 -71.75 39.88
C GLU A 781 3.29 -72.95 39.06
N THR A 782 2.43 -72.72 38.08
CA THR A 782 1.82 -73.80 37.28
C THR A 782 2.64 -74.11 36.03
N LEU A 783 2.77 -75.39 35.66
CA LEU A 783 3.42 -75.82 34.42
C LEU A 783 2.87 -75.10 33.17
N GLU A 784 1.56 -74.88 33.09
CA GLU A 784 0.94 -74.17 31.97
C GLU A 784 1.35 -72.68 31.89
N GLN A 785 1.56 -72.04 33.04
CA GLN A 785 2.10 -70.68 33.10
C GLN A 785 3.58 -70.66 32.67
N GLN A 786 4.36 -71.68 33.05
CA GLN A 786 5.75 -71.84 32.60
C GLN A 786 5.85 -72.07 31.08
N LYS A 787 4.96 -72.87 30.49
CA LYS A 787 4.81 -72.99 29.02
C LYS A 787 4.54 -71.63 28.39
N ARG A 788 3.57 -70.88 28.91
CA ARG A 788 3.20 -69.54 28.39
C ARG A 788 4.36 -68.54 28.46
N ILE A 789 5.15 -68.58 29.54
CA ILE A 789 6.36 -67.78 29.69
C ILE A 789 7.44 -68.16 28.67
N CYS A 790 7.58 -69.45 28.36
CA CYS A 790 8.50 -69.93 27.31
C CYS A 790 8.01 -69.52 25.91
N GLU A 791 6.73 -69.68 25.61
CA GLU A 791 6.11 -69.17 24.37
C GLU A 791 6.43 -67.70 24.12
N MET A 792 6.16 -66.82 25.10
CA MET A 792 6.44 -65.39 24.98
C MET A 792 7.94 -65.11 24.79
N ALA A 793 8.81 -65.80 25.51
CA ALA A 793 10.25 -65.69 25.30
C ALA A 793 10.67 -66.12 23.87
N ALA A 794 10.05 -67.16 23.31
CA ALA A 794 10.30 -67.64 21.96
C ALA A 794 9.79 -66.68 20.88
N TYR A 795 8.58 -66.11 21.04
CA TYR A 795 8.07 -65.10 20.12
C TYR A 795 8.99 -63.87 20.08
N PHE A 796 9.54 -63.46 21.23
CA PHE A 796 10.48 -62.33 21.28
C PHE A 796 11.78 -62.61 20.50
N THR A 797 12.19 -63.88 20.30
CA THR A 797 13.34 -64.23 19.44
C THR A 797 13.11 -64.03 17.92
N HIS A 798 11.89 -63.64 17.53
CA HIS A 798 11.53 -63.28 16.14
C HIS A 798 11.33 -61.76 15.95
N SER A 799 11.45 -60.94 16.99
CA SER A 799 11.50 -59.48 16.84
C SER A 799 12.82 -59.03 16.20
N ASN A 800 12.77 -58.06 15.30
CA ASN A 800 13.95 -57.57 14.59
C ASN A 800 14.66 -56.45 15.39
N LEU A 801 15.48 -56.87 16.37
CA LEU A 801 16.29 -55.96 17.18
C LEU A 801 17.74 -55.89 16.69
N GLN A 802 18.53 -54.95 17.25
CA GLN A 802 19.98 -54.96 17.04
C GLN A 802 20.63 -56.24 17.62
N PRO A 803 21.75 -56.73 17.05
CA PRO A 803 22.39 -57.98 17.46
C PRO A 803 22.68 -58.08 18.96
N VAL A 804 23.13 -56.98 19.58
CA VAL A 804 23.42 -56.90 21.02
C VAL A 804 22.19 -57.25 21.87
N HIS A 805 21.01 -56.75 21.50
CA HIS A 805 19.76 -57.04 22.19
C HIS A 805 19.24 -58.44 21.86
N MET A 806 19.37 -58.89 20.60
CA MET A 806 19.00 -60.25 20.19
C MET A 806 19.74 -61.33 20.99
N ILE A 807 21.03 -61.12 21.29
CA ILE A 807 21.82 -62.02 22.14
C ILE A 807 21.21 -62.13 23.56
N LEU A 808 20.73 -61.03 24.15
CA LEU A 808 20.09 -61.04 25.48
C LEU A 808 18.75 -61.79 25.46
N VAL A 809 17.94 -61.59 24.42
CA VAL A 809 16.64 -62.28 24.25
C VAL A 809 16.86 -63.78 24.02
N LEU A 810 17.77 -64.17 23.12
CA LEU A 810 18.11 -65.57 22.88
C LEU A 810 18.72 -66.26 24.12
N ARG A 811 19.56 -65.57 24.90
CA ARG A 811 20.08 -66.10 26.19
C ARG A 811 18.95 -66.34 27.19
N THR A 812 17.94 -65.47 27.20
CA THR A 812 16.77 -65.59 28.07
C THR A 812 15.87 -66.76 27.65
N ALA A 813 15.57 -66.87 26.34
CA ALA A 813 14.83 -68.01 25.79
C ALA A 813 15.56 -69.34 26.03
N LEU A 814 16.87 -69.41 25.75
CA LEU A 814 17.70 -70.59 25.99
C LEU A 814 17.59 -71.08 27.45
N ASN A 815 17.73 -70.18 28.42
CA ASN A 815 17.64 -70.51 29.85
C ASN A 815 16.25 -71.01 30.27
N LEU A 816 15.18 -70.49 29.66
CA LEU A 816 13.81 -70.90 29.97
C LEU A 816 13.48 -72.27 29.36
N PHE A 817 13.80 -72.47 28.08
CA PHE A 817 13.57 -73.75 27.38
C PHE A 817 14.41 -74.89 27.95
N PHE A 818 15.65 -74.61 28.37
CA PHE A 818 16.50 -75.59 29.06
C PHE A 818 15.90 -76.01 30.41
N LYS A 819 15.34 -75.07 31.19
CA LYS A 819 14.62 -75.38 32.44
C LYS A 819 13.33 -76.16 32.21
N LEU A 820 12.60 -75.88 31.13
CA LEU A 820 11.39 -76.59 30.72
C LEU A 820 11.70 -78.01 30.15
N LYS A 821 12.97 -78.35 29.95
CA LYS A 821 13.44 -79.59 29.28
C LYS A 821 13.01 -79.70 27.81
N ASN A 822 12.82 -78.58 27.13
CA ASN A 822 12.65 -78.52 25.68
C ASN A 822 14.01 -78.35 25.00
N PHE A 823 14.79 -79.43 24.93
CA PHE A 823 16.19 -79.41 24.52
C PHE A 823 16.38 -79.25 23.00
N LYS A 824 15.47 -79.79 22.18
CA LYS A 824 15.55 -79.67 20.71
C LYS A 824 15.36 -78.21 20.29
N THR A 825 14.37 -77.53 20.87
CA THR A 825 14.15 -76.10 20.62
C THR A 825 15.17 -75.21 21.35
N ALA A 826 15.67 -75.59 22.53
CA ALA A 826 16.78 -74.89 23.18
C ALA A 826 18.07 -74.92 22.33
N ALA A 827 18.39 -76.04 21.68
CA ALA A 827 19.58 -76.18 20.84
C ALA A 827 19.58 -75.23 19.64
N THR A 828 18.41 -74.95 19.03
CA THR A 828 18.34 -74.02 17.90
C THR A 828 18.51 -72.56 18.35
N PHE A 829 17.96 -72.18 19.52
CA PHE A 829 18.27 -70.88 20.12
C PHE A 829 19.76 -70.73 20.47
N ALA A 830 20.40 -71.76 21.01
CA ALA A 830 21.83 -71.75 21.29
C ALA A 830 22.68 -71.61 20.02
N ARG A 831 22.32 -72.26 18.91
CA ARG A 831 22.99 -72.09 17.61
C ARG A 831 22.83 -70.67 17.06
N ARG A 832 21.61 -70.12 17.01
CA ARG A 832 21.36 -68.71 16.62
C ARG A 832 22.11 -67.71 17.51
N LEU A 833 22.20 -67.99 18.81
CA LEU A 833 22.93 -67.15 19.76
C LEU A 833 24.44 -67.11 19.44
N LEU A 834 25.04 -68.28 19.15
CA LEU A 834 26.46 -68.37 18.78
C LEU A 834 26.77 -67.71 17.43
N GLU A 835 25.85 -67.80 16.47
CA GLU A 835 25.96 -67.18 15.14
C GLU A 835 26.03 -65.64 15.20
N LEU A 836 25.33 -65.01 16.16
CA LEU A 836 25.36 -63.56 16.38
C LEU A 836 26.65 -63.03 17.02
N GLY A 837 27.65 -63.88 17.32
CA GLY A 837 28.95 -63.45 17.86
C GLY A 837 28.89 -62.87 19.29
N PRO A 838 28.46 -63.64 20.30
CA PRO A 838 28.34 -63.16 21.68
C PRO A 838 29.72 -63.03 22.35
N LYS A 839 29.78 -62.27 23.47
CA LYS A 839 30.99 -62.16 24.31
C LYS A 839 31.55 -63.55 24.68
N PRO A 840 32.89 -63.74 24.77
CA PRO A 840 33.51 -65.07 24.92
C PRO A 840 32.96 -65.92 26.08
N GLU A 841 32.71 -65.31 27.23
CA GLU A 841 32.11 -65.96 28.41
C GLU A 841 30.71 -66.55 28.09
N VAL A 842 29.86 -65.76 27.45
CA VAL A 842 28.50 -66.18 27.03
C VAL A 842 28.59 -67.25 25.94
N ALA A 843 29.57 -67.16 25.03
CA ALA A 843 29.82 -68.18 24.01
C ALA A 843 30.21 -69.54 24.64
N GLN A 844 31.11 -69.55 25.63
CA GLN A 844 31.50 -70.76 26.36
C GLN A 844 30.32 -71.37 27.13
N GLN A 845 29.55 -70.55 27.85
CA GLN A 845 28.33 -71.00 28.54
C GLN A 845 27.31 -71.61 27.56
N THR A 846 27.10 -70.96 26.41
CA THR A 846 26.15 -71.40 25.39
C THR A 846 26.59 -72.72 24.73
N ARG A 847 27.88 -72.91 24.41
CA ARG A 847 28.41 -74.20 23.92
C ARG A 847 28.24 -75.33 24.93
N LYS A 848 28.43 -75.05 26.23
CA LYS A 848 28.20 -76.05 27.29
C LYS A 848 26.73 -76.46 27.36
N ILE A 849 25.79 -75.51 27.24
CA ILE A 849 24.35 -75.81 27.20
C ILE A 849 23.98 -76.56 25.91
N LEU A 850 24.50 -76.15 24.75
CA LEU A 850 24.25 -76.81 23.45
C LEU A 850 24.68 -78.27 23.47
N SER A 851 25.90 -78.58 23.93
CA SER A 851 26.39 -79.96 24.05
C SER A 851 25.61 -80.82 25.06
N ALA A 852 24.93 -80.20 26.03
CA ALA A 852 23.99 -80.89 26.92
C ALA A 852 22.64 -81.16 26.24
N CYS A 853 22.14 -80.23 25.43
CA CYS A 853 20.90 -80.41 24.65
C CYS A 853 21.07 -81.46 23.56
N GLU A 854 22.21 -81.48 22.86
CA GLU A 854 22.47 -82.42 21.76
C GLU A 854 22.66 -83.87 22.24
N LYS A 855 22.99 -84.08 23.52
CA LYS A 855 23.00 -85.41 24.16
C LYS A 855 21.59 -85.97 24.46
N ASN A 856 20.56 -85.12 24.47
CA ASN A 856 19.17 -85.54 24.65
C ASN A 856 18.21 -84.65 23.83
N PRO A 857 18.18 -84.78 22.50
CA PRO A 857 17.53 -83.84 21.59
C PRO A 857 16.01 -84.05 21.47
N ALA A 858 15.32 -84.16 22.62
CA ALA A 858 13.87 -84.26 22.71
C ALA A 858 13.26 -82.98 23.33
N ASP A 859 12.04 -82.64 22.93
CA ASP A 859 11.23 -81.62 23.61
C ASP A 859 10.18 -82.30 24.49
N ALA A 860 10.15 -81.95 25.78
CA ALA A 860 9.28 -82.57 26.77
C ALA A 860 7.80 -82.13 26.64
N TYR A 861 7.53 -80.95 26.12
CA TYR A 861 6.18 -80.39 25.98
C TYR A 861 5.97 -79.70 24.64
N GLN A 862 4.82 -79.94 24.01
CA GLN A 862 4.36 -79.16 22.86
C GLN A 862 3.97 -77.74 23.32
N LEU A 863 4.45 -76.73 22.60
CA LEU A 863 4.13 -75.31 22.80
C LEU A 863 3.44 -74.76 21.54
N ASN A 864 2.72 -73.64 21.65
CA ASN A 864 2.18 -72.91 20.49
C ASN A 864 3.27 -72.06 19.79
N TYR A 865 4.40 -72.67 19.47
CA TYR A 865 5.52 -72.02 18.80
C TYR A 865 6.05 -72.93 17.69
N ASP A 866 5.97 -72.45 16.45
CA ASP A 866 6.61 -73.05 15.29
C ASP A 866 7.82 -72.19 14.90
N MET A 867 8.98 -72.82 14.76
CA MET A 867 10.24 -72.15 14.41
C MET A 867 10.37 -71.92 12.89
N HIS A 868 9.72 -72.74 12.06
CA HIS A 868 9.89 -72.74 10.61
C HIS A 868 8.80 -71.93 9.88
N ASN A 869 7.69 -71.62 10.55
CA ASN A 869 6.57 -70.88 9.99
C ASN A 869 6.60 -69.39 10.42
N PRO A 870 6.82 -68.43 9.49
CA PRO A 870 6.84 -67.01 9.83
C PRO A 870 5.50 -66.50 10.40
N PHE A 871 5.58 -65.76 11.49
CA PHE A 871 4.42 -65.12 12.14
C PHE A 871 4.70 -63.66 12.49
N ASP A 872 3.65 -62.85 12.48
CA ASP A 872 3.66 -61.54 13.14
C ASP A 872 3.19 -61.68 14.59
N ILE A 873 3.64 -60.82 15.50
CA ILE A 873 3.21 -60.82 16.90
C ILE A 873 1.94 -59.97 17.05
N CYS A 874 0.88 -60.52 17.64
CA CYS A 874 -0.26 -59.70 18.08
C CYS A 874 0.17 -58.80 19.24
N ALA A 875 0.24 -57.48 19.01
CA ALA A 875 0.70 -56.50 19.99
C ALA A 875 -0.32 -56.15 21.11
N ALA A 876 -1.34 -57.00 21.32
CA ALA A 876 -2.28 -56.92 22.45
C ALA A 876 -2.36 -58.25 23.22
N SER A 877 -2.58 -59.38 22.54
CA SER A 877 -2.70 -60.70 23.19
C SER A 877 -1.37 -61.47 23.28
N TYR A 878 -0.30 -60.97 22.65
CA TYR A 878 1.02 -61.61 22.57
C TYR A 878 0.94 -63.06 22.06
N ARG A 879 0.12 -63.30 21.04
CA ARG A 879 -0.01 -64.58 20.33
C ARG A 879 0.55 -64.44 18.90
N PRO A 880 1.10 -65.53 18.32
CA PRO A 880 1.62 -65.51 16.96
C PRO A 880 0.47 -65.52 15.95
N ILE A 881 0.55 -64.63 14.96
CA ILE A 881 -0.33 -64.56 13.79
C ILE A 881 0.48 -65.11 12.61
N TYR A 882 0.40 -66.43 12.41
CA TYR A 882 1.05 -67.10 11.29
C TYR A 882 0.59 -66.55 9.94
N ARG A 883 1.51 -66.45 8.96
CA ARG A 883 1.19 -65.95 7.63
C ARG A 883 0.02 -66.72 6.99
N GLY A 884 -0.87 -65.99 6.34
CA GLY A 884 -2.11 -66.50 5.75
C GLY A 884 -3.35 -66.39 6.67
N LYS A 885 -3.18 -66.09 7.97
CA LYS A 885 -4.31 -65.74 8.84
C LYS A 885 -4.67 -64.25 8.71
N PRO A 886 -5.95 -63.86 8.94
CA PRO A 886 -6.36 -62.45 8.91
C PRO A 886 -5.62 -61.64 9.98
N VAL A 887 -5.13 -60.47 9.59
CA VAL A 887 -4.37 -59.56 10.44
C VAL A 887 -4.85 -58.12 10.20
N GLU A 888 -5.11 -57.41 11.29
CA GLU A 888 -5.41 -55.99 11.28
C GLU A 888 -4.15 -55.22 11.68
N LYS A 889 -3.86 -54.09 11.03
CA LYS A 889 -2.62 -53.35 11.24
C LYS A 889 -2.87 -51.94 11.78
N CYS A 890 -1.94 -51.46 12.60
CA CYS A 890 -1.87 -50.03 12.93
C CYS A 890 -1.41 -49.24 11.69
N PRO A 891 -2.16 -48.22 11.24
CA PRO A 891 -1.86 -47.47 10.01
C PRO A 891 -0.53 -46.71 10.06
N LEU A 892 -0.13 -46.21 11.23
CA LEU A 892 1.15 -45.51 11.42
C LEU A 892 2.33 -46.47 11.60
N SER A 893 2.25 -47.36 12.60
CA SER A 893 3.41 -48.17 13.02
C SER A 893 3.55 -49.49 12.26
N GLY A 894 2.51 -49.97 11.60
CA GLY A 894 2.45 -51.33 11.06
C GLY A 894 2.46 -52.42 12.13
N ALA A 895 2.10 -52.13 13.38
CA ALA A 895 1.89 -53.14 14.43
C ALA A 895 0.70 -54.05 14.09
N CYS A 896 0.91 -55.36 14.20
CA CYS A 896 -0.09 -56.38 13.84
C CYS A 896 -0.98 -56.77 15.03
N TYR A 897 -2.25 -57.03 14.74
CA TYR A 897 -3.28 -57.42 15.70
C TYR A 897 -4.16 -58.52 15.12
N SER A 898 -4.72 -59.36 15.99
CA SER A 898 -5.83 -60.24 15.66
C SER A 898 -7.09 -59.40 15.38
N PRO A 899 -8.01 -59.88 14.52
CA PRO A 899 -9.17 -59.11 14.07
C PRO A 899 -10.13 -58.69 15.20
N GLU A 900 -10.08 -59.37 16.34
CA GLU A 900 -10.80 -59.03 17.59
C GLU A 900 -10.47 -57.62 18.14
N PHE A 901 -9.35 -57.02 17.72
CA PHE A 901 -8.91 -55.69 18.15
C PHE A 901 -9.15 -54.57 17.11
N LYS A 902 -9.83 -54.83 15.99
CA LYS A 902 -10.16 -53.79 14.99
C LYS A 902 -10.97 -52.65 15.65
N GLY A 903 -10.68 -51.40 15.28
CA GLY A 903 -11.31 -50.20 15.86
C GLY A 903 -10.83 -49.84 17.27
N GLN A 904 -10.04 -50.68 17.96
CA GLN A 904 -9.45 -50.31 19.25
C GLN A 904 -8.21 -49.43 19.09
N ILE A 905 -7.80 -48.79 20.19
CA ILE A 905 -6.56 -48.01 20.26
C ILE A 905 -5.34 -48.96 20.27
N CYS A 906 -4.42 -48.73 19.34
CA CYS A 906 -3.15 -49.45 19.21
C CYS A 906 -2.29 -49.30 20.48
N ARG A 907 -1.87 -50.43 21.08
CA ARG A 907 -1.03 -50.46 22.30
C ARG A 907 0.40 -49.96 22.08
N VAL A 908 0.90 -50.04 20.84
CA VAL A 908 2.24 -49.54 20.47
C VAL A 908 2.26 -48.01 20.45
N THR A 909 1.42 -47.40 19.62
CA THR A 909 1.38 -45.94 19.43
C THR A 909 0.59 -45.21 20.53
N THR A 910 -0.38 -45.88 21.16
CA THR A 910 -1.39 -45.35 22.12
C THR A 910 -2.34 -44.28 21.59
N VAL A 911 -2.29 -43.98 20.28
CA VAL A 911 -3.02 -42.85 19.68
C VAL A 911 -3.83 -43.23 18.43
N THR A 912 -3.45 -44.30 17.72
CA THR A 912 -4.07 -44.68 16.44
C THR A 912 -5.12 -45.78 16.57
N GLU A 913 -6.10 -45.74 15.68
CA GLU A 913 -7.11 -46.78 15.48
C GLU A 913 -6.53 -48.01 14.74
N ILE A 914 -6.81 -49.23 15.21
CA ILE A 914 -6.35 -50.48 14.57
C ILE A 914 -7.25 -50.81 13.37
N GLY A 915 -6.65 -51.03 12.20
CA GLY A 915 -7.38 -51.46 11.00
C GLY A 915 -8.17 -50.37 10.29
N LYS A 916 -7.81 -49.09 10.52
CA LYS A 916 -8.36 -47.92 9.82
C LYS A 916 -7.59 -47.67 8.53
N ASP A 917 -8.30 -47.49 7.42
CA ASP A 917 -7.73 -47.07 6.14
C ASP A 917 -7.35 -45.58 6.17
N VAL A 918 -6.17 -45.24 5.63
CA VAL A 918 -5.57 -43.90 5.69
C VAL A 918 -4.82 -43.55 4.41
N ILE A 919 -4.55 -42.27 4.20
CA ILE A 919 -3.77 -41.74 3.07
C ILE A 919 -2.27 -42.13 3.17
N GLY A 920 -1.81 -42.49 4.36
CA GLY A 920 -0.42 -42.83 4.69
C GLY A 920 0.41 -41.60 5.08
N LEU A 921 1.53 -41.85 5.77
CA LEU A 921 2.43 -40.84 6.32
C LEU A 921 2.78 -39.73 5.30
N ARG A 922 2.57 -38.46 5.68
CA ARG A 922 3.00 -37.26 4.93
C ARG A 922 3.93 -36.41 5.79
N ILE A 923 5.18 -36.29 5.35
CA ILE A 923 6.27 -35.58 6.03
C ILE A 923 7.16 -34.77 5.05
N SER A 924 6.84 -34.79 3.75
CA SER A 924 7.63 -34.11 2.71
C SER A 924 6.73 -33.43 1.67
N PRO A 925 7.08 -32.23 1.16
CA PRO A 925 6.37 -31.60 0.05
C PRO A 925 6.39 -32.45 -1.22
N LEU A 926 7.38 -33.35 -1.41
CA LEU A 926 7.44 -34.27 -2.55
C LEU A 926 6.24 -35.22 -2.69
N GLN A 927 5.43 -35.35 -1.64
CA GLN A 927 4.25 -36.22 -1.57
C GLN A 927 2.94 -35.52 -1.99
N PHE A 928 3.01 -34.24 -2.37
CA PHE A 928 1.90 -33.41 -2.83
C PHE A 928 2.25 -32.82 -4.21
N ARG A 929 2.15 -33.65 -5.24
CA ARG A 929 2.41 -33.29 -6.65
C ARG A 929 1.10 -33.13 -7.40
#